data_AF-A0A251SND2-F1
#
_entry.id   AF-A0A251SND2-F1
#
_cell.length_a   1.000
_cell.length_b   1.000
_cell.length_c   1.000
_cell.angle_alpha   90.00
_cell.angle_beta   90.00
_cell.angle_gamma   90.00
#
_symmetry.space_group_name_H-M   'P 1'
#
loop_
_entity.id
_entity.type
_entity.pdbx_description
1 polymer ?
#
loop_
_entity_poly.entity_id
_entity_poly.type
_entity_poly.pdbx_seq_one_letter_code
_entity_poly.pdbx_strand_id
1 'polypeptide(L)'
;MAQSSDPNNRPKPGPLPPAPHSNDPPAIPPSSWAKRTGFRPRFSGETNATDSGPISNPPAPKPAVNGIAAQPANAQVQVQGQGDKDQAVKKRREGEGRLPRKPGVNRQANNAVAEAPAAPAVQPSRRGVRNGDVENPVPRMVNDEFVSRQAHMKYELRDTPGLVPIGFYGFQHYLSMMGSLILIPLVIVPAMGGDHEDMSMVVSTVLFVSGITTLLQANFGSRLPLIQGPSFVFLAPALAIIKSPEFLGLNGNNFKHIMKELQGAIIIASAFQALLGYSGLMTLLLRLINPVVVSPTVAAVGLSFYSYGFPQMGACLEIGMVQILLVIMFSLYLRKISLLGHRIFLIYAVPLGLAITWAMSFLLTEAGAYKYDGCDVNIPTSNMISDHCRKHVARMKTCRADASHALNSSPWFRFPYPLQWGIPVFNWKMAVVMCVVSVISSVDSVGSYHASSLLVASRPPTPGVVSRGIGLEGLCSVLAGLWGTGTGSTSLTENVHTIAVTKMGSRTAVELGAFILIILSLVGKVGGFIASIPQVMVAGLLCIMWAMLVALGLSNLRYSEAGSSRNIIIIGLSLFLSLSVPAYFQQYGLSPNSNSPVPTYFQPYIVASHGPFRSQYRGVNYVMNTLLSFHMVIAFIVAVVLDNTVPGSKQERGVYVWSEPDAARREPAVVKDYGLPFRVGKMFKWVRWVGL
;
A
#
# COMPACT_ATOMS: atom_id res chain seq x y z
N MET A 1 -0.79 -50.44 -57.18
CA MET A 1 0.46 -50.78 -57.89
C MET A 1 1.17 -49.49 -58.24
N ALA A 2 2.49 -49.49 -58.39
CA ALA A 2 3.26 -48.30 -58.71
C ALA A 2 3.52 -48.20 -60.22
N GLN A 3 3.50 -46.98 -60.78
CA GLN A 3 4.61 -46.45 -61.59
C GLN A 3 4.44 -44.95 -61.88
N SER A 4 5.56 -44.33 -62.27
CA SER A 4 5.73 -42.89 -62.52
C SER A 4 5.41 -42.52 -63.97
N SER A 5 4.83 -41.33 -64.19
CA SER A 5 5.30 -40.43 -65.26
C SER A 5 4.73 -39.00 -65.16
N ASP A 6 5.63 -38.04 -65.33
CA ASP A 6 5.42 -36.67 -65.83
C ASP A 6 6.19 -36.62 -67.20
N PRO A 7 6.04 -35.65 -68.14
CA PRO A 7 5.42 -34.33 -67.99
C PRO A 7 4.57 -33.80 -69.18
N ASN A 8 4.13 -32.54 -69.01
CA ASN A 8 3.78 -31.56 -70.07
C ASN A 8 2.55 -31.81 -70.97
N ASN A 9 1.43 -31.15 -70.65
CA ASN A 9 0.81 -30.23 -71.61
C ASN A 9 -0.02 -29.08 -70.95
N ARG A 10 -0.34 -28.05 -71.75
CA ARG A 10 -0.98 -26.75 -71.37
C ARG A 10 -2.54 -26.84 -71.44
N PRO A 11 -3.36 -25.84 -70.97
CA PRO A 11 -3.10 -24.39 -70.84
C PRO A 11 -3.68 -23.64 -69.60
N LYS A 12 -3.59 -22.30 -69.61
CA LYS A 12 -4.05 -21.37 -68.55
C LYS A 12 -5.55 -20.98 -68.66
N PRO A 13 -6.27 -20.79 -67.54
CA PRO A 13 -7.48 -19.97 -67.45
C PRO A 13 -7.20 -18.44 -67.43
N GLY A 14 -8.24 -17.63 -67.64
CA GLY A 14 -8.18 -16.17 -67.73
C GLY A 14 -8.41 -15.40 -66.40
N PRO A 15 -8.46 -14.05 -66.44
CA PRO A 15 -8.59 -13.19 -65.26
C PRO A 15 -10.03 -13.14 -64.70
N LEU A 16 -10.14 -12.93 -63.38
CA LEU A 16 -11.42 -12.64 -62.71
C LEU A 16 -11.80 -11.15 -62.80
N PRO A 17 -13.10 -10.80 -62.73
CA PRO A 17 -13.59 -9.43 -62.77
C PRO A 17 -13.28 -8.62 -61.48
N PRO A 18 -13.31 -7.27 -61.54
CA PRO A 18 -12.99 -6.40 -60.41
C PRO A 18 -14.04 -6.43 -59.29
N ALA A 19 -13.60 -6.17 -58.05
CA ALA A 19 -14.46 -6.13 -56.87
C ALA A 19 -15.28 -4.82 -56.77
N PRO A 20 -16.51 -4.87 -56.24
CA PRO A 20 -17.32 -3.67 -55.99
C PRO A 20 -16.81 -2.87 -54.78
N HIS A 21 -16.83 -1.54 -54.88
CA HIS A 21 -16.59 -0.67 -53.73
C HIS A 21 -17.83 -0.58 -52.82
N SER A 22 -17.65 -0.86 -51.53
CA SER A 22 -18.60 -0.53 -50.48
C SER A 22 -17.86 -0.30 -49.17
N ASN A 23 -18.02 0.87 -48.56
CA ASN A 23 -17.51 1.16 -47.23
C ASN A 23 -18.46 0.56 -46.17
N ASP A 24 -18.02 -0.51 -45.50
CA ASP A 24 -18.24 -0.79 -44.06
C ASP A 24 -17.80 -2.24 -43.74
N PRO A 25 -17.02 -2.49 -42.66
CA PRO A 25 -16.64 -3.84 -42.26
C PRO A 25 -17.81 -4.58 -41.55
N PRO A 26 -18.04 -5.87 -41.82
CA PRO A 26 -19.17 -6.61 -41.24
C PRO A 26 -18.97 -6.90 -39.74
N ALA A 27 -20.02 -6.67 -38.94
CA ALA A 27 -19.99 -6.89 -37.50
C ALA A 27 -19.95 -8.38 -37.12
N ILE A 28 -18.96 -8.77 -36.31
CA ILE A 28 -18.78 -10.13 -35.81
C ILE A 28 -19.94 -10.48 -34.84
N PRO A 29 -20.61 -11.65 -35.00
CA PRO A 29 -21.72 -12.04 -34.13
C PRO A 29 -21.24 -12.32 -32.69
N PRO A 30 -21.93 -11.81 -31.65
CA PRO A 30 -21.51 -11.97 -30.27
C PRO A 30 -21.65 -13.43 -29.79
N SER A 31 -20.70 -13.86 -28.98
CA SER A 31 -20.62 -15.22 -28.43
C SER A 31 -21.87 -15.59 -27.61
N SER A 32 -22.17 -16.89 -27.54
CA SER A 32 -23.37 -17.44 -26.90
C SER A 32 -23.53 -17.05 -25.42
N TRP A 33 -22.40 -16.78 -24.74
CA TRP A 33 -22.37 -16.28 -23.36
C TRP A 33 -22.95 -14.86 -23.23
N ALA A 34 -22.51 -13.92 -24.09
CA ALA A 34 -22.96 -12.52 -24.04
C ALA A 34 -24.46 -12.39 -24.32
N LYS A 35 -25.01 -13.25 -25.20
CA LYS A 35 -26.46 -13.34 -25.44
C LYS A 35 -27.27 -13.81 -24.22
N ARG A 36 -26.68 -14.57 -23.29
CA ARG A 36 -27.36 -15.04 -22.06
C ARG A 36 -27.27 -14.05 -20.90
N THR A 37 -26.22 -13.22 -20.86
CA THR A 37 -25.94 -12.30 -19.73
C THR A 37 -26.47 -10.89 -19.94
N GLY A 38 -26.92 -10.54 -21.16
CA GLY A 38 -27.35 -9.19 -21.51
C GLY A 38 -26.20 -8.16 -21.53
N PHE A 39 -24.96 -8.61 -21.43
CA PHE A 39 -23.78 -7.77 -21.30
C PHE A 39 -23.49 -7.00 -22.58
N ARG A 40 -23.56 -5.66 -22.52
CA ARG A 40 -23.09 -4.75 -23.57
C ARG A 40 -21.81 -4.05 -23.10
N PRO A 41 -20.61 -4.41 -23.63
CA PRO A 41 -19.41 -3.64 -23.36
C PRO A 41 -19.56 -2.23 -23.95
N ARG A 42 -19.13 -1.19 -23.21
CA ARG A 42 -19.10 0.20 -23.69
C ARG A 42 -17.73 0.66 -24.23
N PHE A 43 -16.73 -0.22 -24.17
CA PHE A 43 -15.43 -0.03 -24.80
C PHE A 43 -15.03 -1.36 -25.45
N SER A 44 -14.58 -1.31 -26.71
CA SER A 44 -13.90 -2.44 -27.36
C SER A 44 -12.41 -2.23 -27.20
N GLY A 45 -11.75 -3.14 -26.49
CA GLY A 45 -10.30 -3.09 -26.26
C GLY A 45 -9.60 -4.15 -27.08
N GLU A 46 -9.17 -3.81 -28.30
CA GLU A 46 -8.27 -4.63 -29.10
C GLU A 46 -6.87 -4.00 -29.13
N THR A 47 -5.90 -4.66 -28.49
CA THR A 47 -4.48 -4.27 -28.53
C THR A 47 -3.75 -5.10 -29.59
N ASN A 48 -4.04 -4.86 -30.87
CA ASN A 48 -3.34 -5.52 -31.98
C ASN A 48 -2.02 -4.80 -32.28
N ALA A 49 -0.92 -5.36 -31.79
CA ALA A 49 0.41 -4.78 -31.87
C ALA A 49 1.17 -5.13 -33.17
N THR A 50 0.57 -4.90 -34.33
CA THR A 50 1.25 -4.87 -35.65
C THR A 50 0.46 -4.05 -36.67
N ASP A 51 0.82 -2.78 -36.85
CA ASP A 51 1.03 -2.22 -38.19
C ASP A 51 1.95 -0.99 -38.13
N SER A 52 2.79 -0.80 -39.14
CA SER A 52 3.80 0.28 -39.19
C SER A 52 3.74 1.00 -40.54
N GLY A 53 2.69 1.80 -40.72
CA GLY A 53 2.48 2.64 -41.90
C GLY A 53 3.47 3.83 -41.97
N PRO A 54 3.80 4.33 -43.18
CA PRO A 54 4.87 5.31 -43.37
C PRO A 54 4.50 6.75 -43.03
N ILE A 55 5.52 7.55 -42.74
CA ILE A 55 5.44 8.99 -42.42
C ILE A 55 5.00 9.78 -43.66
N SER A 56 4.01 10.66 -43.50
CA SER A 56 3.63 11.67 -44.49
C SER A 56 4.07 13.08 -44.04
N ASN A 57 4.69 13.82 -44.95
CA ASN A 57 5.21 15.17 -44.67
C ASN A 57 4.09 16.25 -44.75
N PRO A 58 4.20 17.35 -43.97
CA PRO A 58 3.23 18.44 -44.03
C PRO A 58 3.34 19.26 -45.34
N PRO A 59 2.24 19.83 -45.85
CA PRO A 59 2.24 20.60 -47.09
C PRO A 59 2.80 22.03 -46.93
N ALA A 60 3.47 22.51 -47.97
CA ALA A 60 4.02 23.86 -48.08
C ALA A 60 2.94 24.92 -48.47
N PRO A 61 3.17 26.23 -48.23
CA PRO A 61 2.16 27.27 -48.41
C PRO A 61 1.93 27.76 -49.85
N LYS A 62 0.82 28.50 -50.02
CA LYS A 62 0.18 28.94 -51.27
C LYS A 62 0.96 29.99 -52.08
N PRO A 63 0.68 30.12 -53.39
CA PRO A 63 0.54 31.40 -54.11
C PRO A 63 -0.92 31.90 -54.12
N ALA A 64 -1.17 33.18 -54.47
CA ALA A 64 -2.50 33.81 -54.45
C ALA A 64 -2.77 34.68 -55.70
N VAL A 65 -4.04 34.78 -56.11
CA VAL A 65 -4.56 35.68 -57.17
C VAL A 65 -5.95 36.21 -56.75
N ASN A 66 -6.38 37.36 -57.27
CA ASN A 66 -7.49 38.19 -56.79
C ASN A 66 -8.78 38.10 -57.65
N GLY A 67 -9.93 38.54 -57.11
CA GLY A 67 -10.98 39.20 -57.93
C GLY A 67 -12.46 38.97 -57.55
N ILE A 68 -13.14 40.07 -57.14
CA ILE A 68 -14.45 40.59 -57.65
C ILE A 68 -15.63 39.61 -57.90
N ALA A 69 -16.89 39.84 -57.48
CA ALA A 69 -17.53 40.81 -56.55
C ALA A 69 -19.06 40.48 -56.35
N ALA A 70 -19.77 41.37 -55.63
CA ALA A 70 -21.23 41.60 -55.64
C ALA A 70 -22.22 40.66 -54.89
N GLN A 71 -23.30 41.29 -54.43
CA GLN A 71 -24.58 40.76 -53.89
C GLN A 71 -25.72 41.19 -54.87
N PRO A 72 -27.05 41.04 -54.64
CA PRO A 72 -27.81 40.38 -53.55
C PRO A 72 -28.99 39.48 -54.02
N ALA A 73 -29.78 38.92 -53.09
CA ALA A 73 -31.27 38.84 -53.15
C ALA A 73 -31.88 38.08 -51.94
N ASN A 74 -33.17 38.34 -51.65
CA ASN A 74 -34.00 37.62 -50.67
C ASN A 74 -34.87 36.56 -51.34
N ALA A 75 -35.23 35.48 -50.63
CA ALA A 75 -36.49 34.75 -50.83
C ALA A 75 -36.94 34.01 -49.54
N GLN A 76 -38.20 34.18 -49.16
CA GLN A 76 -38.95 33.27 -48.27
C GLN A 76 -40.16 32.77 -49.04
N VAL A 77 -40.41 31.45 -49.11
CA VAL A 77 -41.75 30.89 -49.37
C VAL A 77 -41.92 29.55 -48.61
N GLN A 78 -43.14 29.39 -48.08
CA GLN A 78 -43.94 28.21 -47.71
C GLN A 78 -43.71 26.89 -48.51
N VAL A 79 -44.31 25.73 -48.18
CA VAL A 79 -44.76 25.02 -46.94
C VAL A 79 -45.42 23.68 -47.39
N GLN A 80 -45.75 22.78 -46.46
CA GLN A 80 -46.68 21.63 -46.60
C GLN A 80 -46.19 20.32 -47.27
N GLY A 81 -46.77 19.23 -46.76
CA GLY A 81 -46.47 17.82 -47.04
C GLY A 81 -46.90 16.97 -45.85
N GLN A 82 -48.12 16.43 -45.87
CA GLN A 82 -48.87 16.01 -44.67
C GLN A 82 -49.30 14.53 -44.73
N GLY A 83 -49.15 13.80 -43.63
CA GLY A 83 -49.60 12.41 -43.45
C GLY A 83 -49.59 12.03 -41.96
N ASP A 84 -50.60 11.29 -41.49
CA ASP A 84 -50.93 11.13 -40.07
C ASP A 84 -51.52 9.73 -39.76
N LYS A 85 -51.45 9.30 -38.50
CA LYS A 85 -52.04 8.07 -37.87
C LYS A 85 -51.34 6.75 -38.23
N ASP A 86 -51.10 5.83 -37.28
CA ASP A 86 -52.15 5.10 -36.54
C ASP A 86 -51.85 4.76 -35.05
N GLN A 87 -52.72 3.97 -34.39
CA GLN A 87 -52.99 4.00 -32.94
C GLN A 87 -52.52 2.80 -32.05
N ALA A 88 -52.87 2.93 -30.75
CA ALA A 88 -53.02 1.94 -29.66
C ALA A 88 -51.79 1.71 -28.73
N VAL A 89 -51.75 1.97 -27.41
CA VAL A 89 -52.73 2.17 -26.29
C VAL A 89 -53.16 0.90 -25.53
N LYS A 90 -52.72 0.78 -24.25
CA LYS A 90 -53.55 0.23 -23.16
C LYS A 90 -53.12 0.66 -21.72
N LYS A 91 -54.07 1.36 -21.08
CA LYS A 91 -54.50 1.49 -19.66
C LYS A 91 -54.03 0.40 -18.65
N ARG A 92 -54.16 0.55 -17.31
CA ARG A 92 -55.00 1.40 -16.38
C ARG A 92 -54.23 1.59 -15.03
N ARG A 93 -54.66 2.19 -13.89
CA ARG A 93 -55.92 2.76 -13.33
C ARG A 93 -55.61 3.78 -12.21
N GLU A 94 -56.59 4.63 -11.90
CA GLU A 94 -56.61 5.66 -10.83
C GLU A 94 -57.13 5.16 -9.45
N GLY A 95 -57.03 6.03 -8.44
CA GLY A 95 -57.76 6.00 -7.15
C GLY A 95 -57.80 7.39 -6.48
N GLU A 96 -58.93 7.79 -5.89
CA GLU A 96 -59.21 9.16 -5.36
C GLU A 96 -59.14 9.27 -3.81
N GLY A 97 -59.21 10.49 -3.21
CA GLY A 97 -59.03 10.63 -1.74
C GLY A 97 -59.48 11.86 -0.90
N ARG A 98 -60.09 12.95 -1.44
CA ARG A 98 -60.80 14.05 -0.69
C ARG A 98 -60.06 14.90 0.40
N LEU A 99 -60.74 16.00 0.81
CA LEU A 99 -60.33 17.10 1.73
C LEU A 99 -61.18 17.12 3.04
N PRO A 100 -60.82 17.92 4.07
CA PRO A 100 -61.56 19.20 4.24
C PRO A 100 -60.80 20.45 4.80
N ARG A 101 -61.41 21.60 4.45
CA ARG A 101 -61.45 22.99 5.01
C ARG A 101 -61.46 23.12 6.56
N LYS A 102 -61.35 24.28 7.26
CA LYS A 102 -61.39 25.79 7.06
C LYS A 102 -60.94 26.46 8.42
N PRO A 103 -61.07 27.79 8.73
CA PRO A 103 -61.12 29.06 7.95
C PRO A 103 -60.07 30.11 8.47
N GLY A 104 -60.22 31.42 8.17
CA GLY A 104 -59.44 32.55 8.74
C GLY A 104 -60.27 33.86 8.82
N VAL A 105 -59.71 34.99 9.33
CA VAL A 105 -60.43 36.30 9.43
C VAL A 105 -59.51 37.53 9.66
N ASN A 106 -59.81 38.69 9.02
CA ASN A 106 -59.47 40.11 9.34
C ASN A 106 -57.97 40.56 9.55
N ARG A 107 -57.56 41.84 9.45
CA ARG A 107 -58.12 43.11 8.88
C ARG A 107 -56.98 44.13 8.56
N GLN A 108 -56.97 44.67 7.34
CA GLN A 108 -57.12 46.11 6.96
C GLN A 108 -56.29 47.25 7.61
N ALA A 109 -56.00 48.29 6.79
CA ALA A 109 -55.40 49.63 7.05
C ALA A 109 -53.86 49.78 6.89
N ASN A 110 -53.29 50.91 6.42
CA ASN A 110 -53.73 51.94 5.43
C ASN A 110 -52.54 52.89 5.08
N ASN A 111 -52.38 53.27 3.79
CA ASN A 111 -51.72 54.51 3.26
C ASN A 111 -50.23 54.80 3.62
N ALA A 112 -49.47 55.65 2.89
CA ALA A 112 -49.41 56.09 1.47
C ALA A 112 -48.14 56.97 1.25
N VAL A 113 -47.84 57.37 0.00
CA VAL A 113 -46.79 58.36 -0.43
C VAL A 113 -45.34 57.81 -0.30
N ALA A 114 -44.61 57.46 -1.36
CA ALA A 114 -43.95 58.29 -2.42
C ALA A 114 -42.74 59.10 -1.88
N GLU A 115 -41.64 59.34 -2.61
CA GLU A 115 -41.40 59.32 -4.07
C GLU A 115 -40.11 58.57 -4.49
N ALA A 116 -39.81 58.55 -5.80
CA ALA A 116 -38.52 58.21 -6.40
C ALA A 116 -38.23 59.17 -7.56
N PRO A 117 -36.96 59.32 -8.01
CA PRO A 117 -36.78 59.27 -9.47
C PRO A 117 -35.46 58.63 -9.99
N ALA A 118 -35.61 58.05 -11.19
CA ALA A 118 -34.66 57.97 -12.31
C ALA A 118 -33.30 57.23 -12.20
N ALA A 119 -33.00 56.52 -13.29
CA ALA A 119 -31.70 55.97 -13.66
C ALA A 119 -31.28 56.51 -15.04
N PRO A 120 -29.97 56.51 -15.39
CA PRO A 120 -29.49 56.88 -16.73
C PRO A 120 -29.42 55.68 -17.70
N ALA A 121 -29.35 55.96 -19.01
CA ALA A 121 -29.51 54.99 -20.10
C ALA A 121 -28.20 54.58 -20.82
N VAL A 122 -28.31 53.85 -21.94
CA VAL A 122 -27.23 53.13 -22.65
C VAL A 122 -27.09 53.61 -24.10
N GLN A 123 -25.85 53.53 -24.66
CA GLN A 123 -25.42 53.45 -26.09
C GLN A 123 -24.37 54.51 -26.50
N PRO A 124 -23.56 54.33 -27.58
CA PRO A 124 -23.29 53.13 -28.40
C PRO A 124 -21.77 52.80 -28.50
N SER A 125 -21.34 52.09 -29.55
CA SER A 125 -20.07 51.36 -29.66
C SER A 125 -18.93 52.05 -30.44
N ARG A 126 -17.70 51.52 -30.28
CA ARG A 126 -16.58 51.68 -31.24
C ARG A 126 -15.88 50.32 -31.48
N ARG A 127 -15.65 49.99 -32.76
CA ARG A 127 -14.57 49.07 -33.19
C ARG A 127 -13.25 49.88 -33.25
N GLY A 128 -12.05 49.31 -33.12
CA GLY A 128 -11.67 47.92 -32.84
C GLY A 128 -10.35 47.56 -33.54
N VAL A 129 -9.40 46.95 -32.83
CA VAL A 129 -8.15 46.39 -33.38
C VAL A 129 -7.95 44.98 -32.80
N ARG A 130 -7.40 44.07 -33.60
CA ARG A 130 -7.37 42.62 -33.33
C ARG A 130 -5.96 42.07 -33.55
N ASN A 131 -5.25 41.78 -32.47
CA ASN A 131 -4.28 40.69 -32.40
C ASN A 131 -4.92 39.58 -31.57
N GLY A 132 -4.66 38.31 -31.90
CA GLY A 132 -5.38 37.19 -31.31
C GLY A 132 -4.49 36.00 -31.02
N ASP A 133 -4.24 35.76 -29.74
CA ASP A 133 -3.90 34.45 -29.20
C ASP A 133 -5.20 33.76 -28.76
N VAL A 134 -5.41 32.52 -29.17
CA VAL A 134 -6.68 31.80 -28.95
C VAL A 134 -6.59 30.96 -27.68
N GLU A 135 -6.74 31.60 -26.53
CA GLU A 135 -7.11 30.89 -25.30
C GLU A 135 -8.58 30.45 -25.41
N ASN A 136 -8.81 29.15 -25.65
CA ASN A 136 -10.14 28.57 -25.58
C ASN A 136 -10.59 28.49 -24.10
N PRO A 137 -11.69 29.16 -23.70
CA PRO A 137 -12.20 29.04 -22.34
C PRO A 137 -12.81 27.64 -22.15
N VAL A 138 -12.10 26.78 -21.40
CA VAL A 138 -12.56 25.41 -21.11
C VAL A 138 -13.92 25.46 -20.40
N PRO A 139 -14.96 24.76 -20.90
CA PRO A 139 -16.29 24.81 -20.29
C PRO A 139 -16.29 24.30 -18.85
N ARG A 140 -16.80 25.11 -17.92
CA ARG A 140 -17.20 24.64 -16.58
C ARG A 140 -18.46 23.77 -16.70
N MET A 141 -18.28 22.47 -16.91
CA MET A 141 -19.36 21.49 -16.81
C MET A 141 -18.92 20.27 -15.99
N VAL A 142 -19.69 20.00 -14.92
CA VAL A 142 -19.74 18.77 -14.12
C VAL A 142 -18.38 18.23 -13.64
N ASN A 143 -17.93 18.64 -12.45
CA ASN A 143 -16.74 18.04 -11.82
C ASN A 143 -16.88 17.78 -10.30
N ASP A 144 -18.11 17.66 -9.79
CA ASP A 144 -18.41 17.36 -8.38
C ASP A 144 -18.76 15.89 -8.10
N GLU A 145 -19.06 15.08 -9.14
CA GLU A 145 -19.52 13.69 -8.97
C GLU A 145 -18.42 12.62 -8.88
N PHE A 146 -17.15 12.94 -9.17
CA PHE A 146 -16.05 11.96 -9.11
C PHE A 146 -15.23 11.98 -7.81
N VAL A 147 -15.59 12.84 -6.85
CA VAL A 147 -14.95 12.92 -5.51
C VAL A 147 -15.92 12.52 -4.39
N SER A 148 -17.22 12.44 -4.67
CA SER A 148 -18.32 12.36 -3.69
C SER A 148 -18.59 10.98 -3.07
N ARG A 149 -17.52 10.26 -2.68
CA ARG A 149 -17.59 9.25 -1.60
C ARG A 149 -16.50 9.47 -0.54
N GLN A 150 -16.50 10.68 0.03
CA GLN A 150 -16.19 10.83 1.45
C GLN A 150 -17.09 9.88 2.25
N ALA A 151 -16.53 8.73 2.65
CA ALA A 151 -17.27 7.68 3.31
C ALA A 151 -17.40 8.02 4.80
N HIS A 152 -18.32 8.97 5.08
CA HIS A 152 -18.61 9.66 6.35
C HIS A 152 -17.97 9.00 7.56
N MET A 153 -16.95 9.67 8.12
CA MET A 153 -16.31 9.21 9.33
C MET A 153 -17.31 9.29 10.49
N LYS A 154 -17.29 8.30 11.40
CA LYS A 154 -18.12 8.32 12.61
C LYS A 154 -17.52 9.30 13.62
N TYR A 155 -16.20 9.43 13.61
CA TYR A 155 -15.43 10.40 14.36
C TYR A 155 -14.30 10.96 13.48
N GLU A 156 -14.24 12.28 13.36
CA GLU A 156 -13.21 13.00 12.59
C GLU A 156 -11.85 12.99 13.31
N LEU A 157 -10.80 13.51 12.63
CA LEU A 157 -9.42 13.60 13.14
C LEU A 157 -9.30 14.17 14.57
N ARG A 158 -10.21 15.07 14.93
CA ARG A 158 -10.15 15.91 16.13
C ARG A 158 -11.28 15.67 17.13
N ASP A 159 -12.14 14.67 16.88
CA ASP A 159 -13.25 14.33 17.78
C ASP A 159 -12.78 13.61 19.04
N THR A 160 -13.39 13.95 20.18
CA THR A 160 -13.13 13.31 21.48
C THR A 160 -14.43 12.72 22.05
N PRO A 161 -14.91 11.55 21.58
CA PRO A 161 -16.22 11.00 21.92
C PRO A 161 -16.32 10.35 23.32
N GLY A 162 -15.69 10.96 24.33
CA GLY A 162 -15.65 10.44 25.71
C GLY A 162 -14.67 9.27 25.91
N LEU A 163 -14.23 9.08 27.16
CA LEU A 163 -13.15 8.16 27.49
C LEU A 163 -13.44 6.69 27.10
N VAL A 164 -14.68 6.22 27.29
CA VAL A 164 -15.03 4.81 27.03
C VAL A 164 -14.98 4.48 25.52
N PRO A 165 -15.62 5.24 24.61
CA PRO A 165 -15.42 5.03 23.17
C PRO A 165 -13.98 5.23 22.71
N ILE A 166 -13.27 6.27 23.19
CA ILE A 166 -11.86 6.51 22.83
C ILE A 166 -10.99 5.30 23.23
N GLY A 167 -11.17 4.75 24.44
CA GLY A 167 -10.44 3.57 24.91
C GLY A 167 -10.76 2.31 24.12
N PHE A 168 -12.04 2.02 23.90
CA PHE A 168 -12.48 0.84 23.13
C PHE A 168 -11.99 0.87 21.68
N TYR A 169 -12.19 1.98 20.98
CA TYR A 169 -11.75 2.13 19.59
C TYR A 169 -10.22 2.23 19.48
N GLY A 170 -9.54 2.87 20.43
CA GLY A 170 -8.07 2.90 20.49
C GLY A 170 -7.49 1.49 20.62
N PHE A 171 -7.98 0.70 21.57
CA PHE A 171 -7.58 -0.70 21.74
C PHE A 171 -7.94 -1.56 20.51
N GLN A 172 -9.11 -1.32 19.89
CA GLN A 172 -9.50 -1.99 18.64
C GLN A 172 -8.53 -1.73 17.48
N HIS A 173 -8.01 -0.51 17.32
CA HIS A 173 -7.01 -0.22 16.28
C HIS A 173 -5.70 -1.00 16.53
N TYR A 174 -5.24 -1.09 17.77
CA TYR A 174 -4.03 -1.88 18.10
C TYR A 174 -4.24 -3.39 17.98
N LEU A 175 -5.40 -3.92 18.35
CA LEU A 175 -5.74 -5.34 18.10
C LEU A 175 -5.79 -5.66 16.60
N SER A 176 -6.26 -4.73 15.77
CA SER A 176 -6.25 -4.86 14.31
C SER A 176 -4.81 -4.89 13.74
N MET A 177 -3.92 -4.05 14.29
CA MET A 177 -2.51 -3.95 13.89
C MET A 177 -1.57 -4.94 14.58
N MET A 178 -2.09 -5.79 15.48
CA MET A 178 -1.29 -6.69 16.30
C MET A 178 -0.43 -7.63 15.46
N GLY A 179 -0.93 -8.08 14.29
CA GLY A 179 -0.16 -8.88 13.34
C GLY A 179 1.15 -8.20 12.92
N SER A 180 1.06 -7.04 12.27
CA SER A 180 2.23 -6.24 11.86
C SER A 180 3.19 -5.93 13.01
N LEU A 181 2.69 -5.69 14.24
CA LEU A 181 3.53 -5.45 15.42
C LEU A 181 4.31 -6.69 15.89
N ILE A 182 3.70 -7.88 15.91
CA ILE A 182 4.32 -9.09 16.49
C ILE A 182 5.07 -9.94 15.48
N LEU A 183 4.62 -10.00 14.22
CA LEU A 183 5.08 -11.01 13.26
C LEU A 183 6.55 -10.79 12.82
N ILE A 184 7.09 -9.56 12.90
CA ILE A 184 8.50 -9.28 12.60
C ILE A 184 9.45 -9.87 13.65
N PRO A 185 9.31 -9.59 14.97
CA PRO A 185 10.02 -10.30 16.03
C PRO A 185 10.01 -11.82 15.90
N LEU A 186 8.84 -12.40 15.58
CA LEU A 186 8.66 -13.85 15.44
C LEU A 186 9.39 -14.46 14.22
N VAL A 187 9.85 -13.64 13.28
CA VAL A 187 10.75 -14.04 12.18
C VAL A 187 12.22 -13.79 12.53
N ILE A 188 12.56 -12.60 13.03
CA ILE A 188 13.98 -12.19 13.16
C ILE A 188 14.69 -12.84 14.35
N VAL A 189 14.01 -13.12 15.47
CA VAL A 189 14.67 -13.71 16.65
C VAL A 189 15.11 -15.16 16.38
N PRO A 190 14.26 -16.06 15.84
CA PRO A 190 14.72 -17.37 15.39
C PRO A 190 15.77 -17.30 14.26
N ALA A 191 15.68 -16.30 13.36
CA ALA A 191 16.70 -16.11 12.33
C ALA A 191 18.09 -15.79 12.91
N MET A 192 18.14 -15.09 14.05
CA MET A 192 19.37 -14.77 14.79
C MET A 192 19.83 -15.89 15.74
N GLY A 193 19.04 -16.95 15.93
CA GLY A 193 19.30 -18.01 16.90
C GLY A 193 19.06 -17.59 18.36
N GLY A 194 18.16 -16.61 18.59
CA GLY A 194 17.65 -16.30 19.92
C GLY A 194 16.57 -17.29 20.35
N ASP A 195 16.38 -17.43 21.66
CA ASP A 195 15.44 -18.39 22.24
C ASP A 195 14.01 -17.81 22.47
N HIS A 196 13.19 -18.56 23.21
CA HIS A 196 11.82 -18.18 23.57
C HIS A 196 11.76 -17.01 24.57
N GLU A 197 12.78 -16.82 25.40
CA GLU A 197 12.89 -15.68 26.32
C GLU A 197 13.32 -14.44 25.54
N ASP A 198 14.37 -14.52 24.71
CA ASP A 198 14.77 -13.47 23.77
C ASP A 198 13.58 -13.01 22.91
N MET A 199 12.81 -13.96 22.36
CA MET A 199 11.60 -13.68 21.59
C MET A 199 10.58 -12.88 22.42
N SER A 200 10.28 -13.29 23.65
CA SER A 200 9.37 -12.56 24.54
C SER A 200 9.87 -11.15 24.89
N MET A 201 11.18 -11.00 25.10
CA MET A 201 11.84 -9.74 25.44
C MET A 201 11.82 -8.75 24.27
N VAL A 202 12.09 -9.22 23.04
CA VAL A 202 12.01 -8.41 21.82
C VAL A 202 10.57 -8.02 21.51
N VAL A 203 9.59 -8.92 21.69
CA VAL A 203 8.16 -8.57 21.53
C VAL A 203 7.74 -7.47 22.49
N SER A 204 7.97 -7.61 23.81
CA SER A 204 7.66 -6.53 24.78
C SER A 204 8.38 -5.22 24.41
N THR A 205 9.62 -5.29 23.93
CA THR A 205 10.38 -4.11 23.47
C THR A 205 9.70 -3.43 22.27
N VAL A 206 9.26 -4.20 21.28
CA VAL A 206 8.56 -3.66 20.11
C VAL A 206 7.22 -3.04 20.48
N LEU A 207 6.43 -3.65 21.36
CA LEU A 207 5.17 -3.06 21.82
C LEU A 207 5.40 -1.73 22.58
N PHE A 208 6.40 -1.69 23.48
CA PHE A 208 6.78 -0.49 24.24
C PHE A 208 7.21 0.66 23.31
N VAL A 209 8.15 0.38 22.40
CA VAL A 209 8.68 1.37 21.46
C VAL A 209 7.57 1.85 20.51
N SER A 210 6.75 0.95 19.96
CA SER A 210 5.67 1.31 19.03
C SER A 210 4.63 2.24 19.65
N GLY A 211 4.34 2.09 20.94
CA GLY A 211 3.52 3.05 21.68
C GLY A 211 4.19 4.43 21.80
N ILE A 212 5.47 4.48 22.19
CA ILE A 212 6.23 5.74 22.29
C ILE A 212 6.34 6.44 20.93
N THR A 213 6.71 5.73 19.87
CA THR A 213 6.88 6.30 18.54
C THR A 213 5.55 6.74 17.93
N THR A 214 4.44 6.06 18.24
CA THR A 214 3.09 6.53 17.88
C THR A 214 2.72 7.83 18.60
N LEU A 215 2.97 7.94 19.91
CA LEU A 215 2.73 9.17 20.65
C LEU A 215 3.53 10.36 20.09
N LEU A 216 4.79 10.13 19.73
CA LEU A 216 5.63 11.13 19.07
C LEU A 216 5.07 11.53 17.70
N GLN A 217 4.74 10.56 16.83
CA GLN A 217 4.29 10.83 15.47
C GLN A 217 2.91 11.51 15.40
N ALA A 218 1.99 11.14 16.31
CA ALA A 218 0.69 11.77 16.46
C ALA A 218 0.78 13.23 16.97
N ASN A 219 1.73 13.53 17.87
CA ASN A 219 1.85 14.88 18.45
C ASN A 219 2.72 15.83 17.63
N PHE A 220 3.88 15.37 17.14
CA PHE A 220 4.91 16.22 16.54
C PHE A 220 5.22 15.91 15.07
N GLY A 221 4.85 14.71 14.59
CA GLY A 221 5.15 14.20 13.25
C GLY A 221 4.12 14.63 12.21
N SER A 222 3.54 13.68 11.49
CA SER A 222 2.45 13.93 10.54
C SER A 222 1.18 14.47 11.22
N ARG A 223 0.96 14.15 12.50
CA ARG A 223 -0.29 14.34 13.27
C ARG A 223 -1.55 13.69 12.69
N LEU A 224 -1.38 12.77 11.74
CA LEU A 224 -2.43 11.85 11.32
C LEU A 224 -2.56 10.73 12.37
N PRO A 225 -3.70 10.00 12.44
CA PRO A 225 -3.95 8.93 13.41
C PRO A 225 -3.20 7.64 13.02
N LEU A 226 -1.88 7.73 12.82
CA LEU A 226 -1.04 6.69 12.24
C LEU A 226 -0.19 5.98 13.30
N ILE A 227 -0.59 4.74 13.62
CA ILE A 227 0.21 3.83 14.44
C ILE A 227 1.58 3.63 13.79
N GLN A 228 2.63 3.80 14.58
CA GLN A 228 4.00 3.43 14.25
C GLN A 228 4.28 1.99 14.72
N GLY A 229 5.10 1.27 13.97
CA GLY A 229 5.47 -0.12 14.29
C GLY A 229 6.70 -0.57 13.50
N PRO A 230 7.15 -1.83 13.67
CA PRO A 230 8.24 -2.39 12.88
C PRO A 230 7.83 -2.52 11.40
N SER A 231 8.72 -2.18 10.47
CA SER A 231 8.41 -2.21 9.03
C SER A 231 8.86 -3.49 8.31
N PHE A 232 8.01 -4.01 7.42
CA PHE A 232 8.39 -5.07 6.49
C PHE A 232 9.40 -4.61 5.44
N VAL A 233 9.50 -3.31 5.16
CA VAL A 233 10.53 -2.73 4.28
C VAL A 233 11.94 -2.99 4.84
N PHE A 234 12.09 -3.00 6.17
CA PHE A 234 13.35 -3.32 6.86
C PHE A 234 13.59 -4.83 7.07
N LEU A 235 12.61 -5.71 6.82
CA LEU A 235 12.73 -7.14 7.15
C LEU A 235 13.74 -7.90 6.27
N ALA A 236 13.66 -7.78 4.94
CA ALA A 236 14.64 -8.43 4.04
C ALA A 236 16.09 -7.90 4.26
N PRO A 237 16.30 -6.58 4.45
CA PRO A 237 17.58 -6.02 4.88
C PRO A 237 18.08 -6.53 6.22
N ALA A 238 17.20 -6.65 7.23
CA ALA A 238 17.56 -7.26 8.51
C ALA A 238 17.98 -8.71 8.32
N LEU A 239 17.25 -9.52 7.54
CA LEU A 239 17.60 -10.92 7.25
C LEU A 239 18.95 -11.04 6.52
N ALA A 240 19.29 -10.11 5.62
CA ALA A 240 20.58 -10.10 4.93
C ALA A 240 21.76 -9.70 5.83
N ILE A 241 21.53 -8.87 6.86
CA ILE A 241 22.51 -8.64 7.94
C ILE A 241 22.64 -9.91 8.81
N ILE A 242 21.50 -10.46 9.26
CA ILE A 242 21.42 -11.62 10.15
C ILE A 242 22.08 -12.86 9.54
N LYS A 243 21.95 -13.06 8.22
CA LYS A 243 22.56 -14.17 7.47
C LYS A 243 23.82 -13.75 6.71
N SER A 244 24.45 -12.63 7.08
CA SER A 244 25.73 -12.23 6.49
C SER A 244 26.83 -13.26 6.79
N PRO A 245 27.81 -13.48 5.87
CA PRO A 245 28.82 -14.52 6.03
C PRO A 245 29.78 -14.30 7.21
N GLU A 246 29.79 -13.11 7.81
CA GLU A 246 30.60 -12.79 9.00
C GLU A 246 30.02 -13.34 10.31
N PHE A 247 28.74 -13.73 10.30
CA PHE A 247 28.06 -14.30 11.48
C PHE A 247 27.81 -15.81 11.38
N LEU A 248 28.15 -16.43 10.25
CA LEU A 248 28.04 -17.88 10.05
C LEU A 248 29.20 -18.58 10.77
N GLY A 249 28.89 -19.48 11.70
CA GLY A 249 29.90 -20.24 12.46
C GLY A 249 30.42 -19.55 13.73
N LEU A 250 29.73 -18.50 14.22
CA LEU A 250 30.01 -17.95 15.55
C LEU A 250 29.63 -18.96 16.65
N ASN A 251 30.59 -19.28 17.53
CA ASN A 251 30.45 -20.26 18.62
C ASN A 251 30.02 -19.60 19.95
N GLY A 252 29.00 -18.73 19.94
CA GLY A 252 28.57 -18.01 21.14
C GLY A 252 27.11 -17.54 21.11
N ASN A 253 26.78 -16.51 21.90
CA ASN A 253 25.43 -15.93 21.97
C ASN A 253 25.13 -15.08 20.71
N ASN A 254 24.93 -15.77 19.59
CA ASN A 254 24.82 -15.20 18.25
C ASN A 254 23.72 -14.12 18.16
N PHE A 255 22.58 -14.35 18.81
CA PHE A 255 21.51 -13.36 18.93
C PHE A 255 22.00 -12.00 19.45
N LYS A 256 22.71 -11.96 20.58
CA LYS A 256 23.18 -10.71 21.21
C LYS A 256 24.33 -10.06 20.44
N HIS A 257 25.04 -10.80 19.59
CA HIS A 257 26.02 -10.21 18.66
C HIS A 257 25.30 -9.55 17.47
N ILE A 258 24.47 -10.32 16.76
CA ILE A 258 23.80 -9.89 15.53
C ILE A 258 22.83 -8.73 15.81
N MET A 259 22.14 -8.74 16.96
CA MET A 259 21.27 -7.64 17.38
C MET A 259 22.03 -6.31 17.46
N LYS A 260 23.26 -6.26 18.00
CA LYS A 260 24.03 -5.00 18.11
C LYS A 260 24.43 -4.42 16.76
N GLU A 261 24.81 -5.26 15.81
CA GLU A 261 25.15 -4.89 14.43
C GLU A 261 23.91 -4.35 13.70
N LEU A 262 22.78 -5.04 13.87
CA LEU A 262 21.48 -4.64 13.35
C LEU A 262 21.02 -3.30 13.96
N GLN A 263 21.19 -3.11 15.27
CA GLN A 263 20.95 -1.83 15.96
C GLN A 263 21.80 -0.69 15.39
N GLY A 264 23.10 -0.90 15.20
CA GLY A 264 23.99 0.17 14.69
C GLY A 264 23.70 0.54 13.24
N ALA A 265 23.43 -0.46 12.38
CA ALA A 265 22.99 -0.23 11.01
C ALA A 265 21.65 0.53 10.94
N ILE A 266 20.69 0.18 11.81
CA ILE A 266 19.40 0.90 11.93
C ILE A 266 19.65 2.34 12.42
N ILE A 267 20.45 2.56 13.46
CA ILE A 267 20.70 3.91 14.01
C ILE A 267 21.28 4.85 12.95
N ILE A 268 22.26 4.42 12.16
CA ILE A 268 22.84 5.26 11.10
C ILE A 268 21.81 5.55 10.00
N ALA A 269 21.09 4.54 9.52
CA ALA A 269 20.06 4.72 8.50
C ALA A 269 18.90 5.61 8.96
N SER A 270 18.53 5.50 10.23
CA SER A 270 17.47 6.29 10.86
C SER A 270 17.88 7.75 11.08
N ALA A 271 19.16 7.98 11.43
CA ALA A 271 19.73 9.33 11.49
C ALA A 271 19.81 9.97 10.10
N PHE A 272 20.17 9.19 9.06
CA PHE A 272 20.11 9.62 7.66
C PHE A 272 18.68 9.97 7.22
N GLN A 273 17.68 9.13 7.55
CA GLN A 273 16.26 9.38 7.28
C GLN A 273 15.75 10.63 8.00
N ALA A 274 16.14 10.84 9.27
CA ALA A 274 15.81 12.03 10.03
C ALA A 274 16.41 13.29 9.39
N LEU A 275 17.69 13.25 8.98
CA LEU A 275 18.36 14.36 8.29
C LEU A 275 17.71 14.64 6.93
N LEU A 276 17.35 13.62 6.16
CA LEU A 276 16.66 13.73 4.87
C LEU A 276 15.27 14.38 5.03
N GLY A 277 14.54 14.07 6.12
CA GLY A 277 13.27 14.72 6.45
C GLY A 277 13.41 16.17 6.94
N TYR A 278 14.32 16.45 7.88
CA TYR A 278 14.44 17.78 8.49
C TYR A 278 15.23 18.80 7.66
N SER A 279 16.14 18.36 6.79
CA SER A 279 16.85 19.25 5.84
C SER A 279 15.96 19.83 4.72
N GLY A 280 14.73 19.30 4.57
CA GLY A 280 13.86 19.60 3.45
C GLY A 280 14.17 18.80 2.17
N LEU A 281 15.20 17.93 2.17
CA LEU A 281 15.54 17.09 1.01
C LEU A 281 14.39 16.17 0.58
N MET A 282 13.54 15.72 1.52
CA MET A 282 12.29 15.03 1.19
C MET A 282 11.39 15.85 0.25
N THR A 283 11.34 17.18 0.38
CA THR A 283 10.53 18.04 -0.52
C THR A 283 11.03 18.04 -1.96
N LEU A 284 12.31 17.71 -2.20
CA LEU A 284 12.83 17.44 -3.54
C LEU A 284 12.45 16.03 -4.02
N LEU A 285 12.61 15.01 -3.16
CA LEU A 285 12.27 13.61 -3.46
C LEU A 285 10.77 13.41 -3.74
N LEU A 286 9.89 14.18 -3.09
CA LEU A 286 8.44 14.20 -3.35
C LEU A 286 8.05 14.55 -4.80
N ARG A 287 8.98 15.05 -5.63
CA ARG A 287 8.78 15.25 -7.08
C ARG A 287 8.91 13.96 -7.89
N LEU A 288 9.60 12.96 -7.35
CA LEU A 288 9.82 11.63 -7.94
C LEU A 288 8.82 10.59 -7.37
N ILE A 289 8.22 10.88 -6.22
CA ILE A 289 7.29 9.99 -5.51
C ILE A 289 5.86 10.20 -6.05
N ASN A 290 5.56 9.53 -7.16
CA ASN A 290 4.23 9.44 -7.76
C ASN A 290 3.56 8.09 -7.45
N PRO A 291 2.22 7.95 -7.50
CA PRO A 291 1.54 6.67 -7.33
C PRO A 291 2.04 5.54 -8.24
N VAL A 292 2.45 5.88 -9.47
CA VAL A 292 3.07 4.95 -10.45
C VAL A 292 4.41 4.38 -9.95
N VAL A 293 5.11 5.08 -9.04
CA VAL A 293 6.33 4.62 -8.36
C VAL A 293 6.01 3.91 -7.04
N VAL A 294 5.14 4.50 -6.21
CA VAL A 294 4.77 3.95 -4.89
C VAL A 294 4.14 2.56 -5.05
N SER A 295 3.23 2.39 -6.01
CA SER A 295 2.49 1.14 -6.22
C SER A 295 3.37 -0.10 -6.44
N PRO A 296 4.21 -0.18 -7.50
CA PRO A 296 5.07 -1.33 -7.72
C PRO A 296 6.12 -1.49 -6.62
N THR A 297 6.59 -0.39 -6.01
CA THR A 297 7.55 -0.44 -4.90
C THR A 297 6.97 -1.15 -3.67
N VAL A 298 5.80 -0.71 -3.19
CA VAL A 298 5.13 -1.29 -2.02
C VAL A 298 4.62 -2.70 -2.31
N ALA A 299 4.13 -2.95 -3.53
CA ALA A 299 3.76 -4.30 -3.95
C ALA A 299 4.96 -5.26 -3.98
N ALA A 300 6.14 -4.81 -4.40
CA ALA A 300 7.36 -5.60 -4.35
C ALA A 300 7.85 -5.89 -2.92
N VAL A 301 7.56 -5.03 -1.92
CA VAL A 301 7.78 -5.35 -0.49
C VAL A 301 6.93 -6.55 -0.08
N GLY A 302 5.65 -6.57 -0.44
CA GLY A 302 4.76 -7.72 -0.19
C GLY A 302 5.22 -8.99 -0.92
N LEU A 303 5.61 -8.87 -2.19
CA LEU A 303 6.12 -10.01 -2.97
C LEU A 303 7.48 -10.55 -2.48
N SER A 304 8.28 -9.77 -1.73
CA SER A 304 9.66 -10.11 -1.35
C SER A 304 9.83 -11.39 -0.52
N PHE A 305 8.75 -11.92 0.04
CA PHE A 305 8.80 -13.00 1.03
C PHE A 305 8.01 -14.26 0.61
N TYR A 306 7.65 -14.38 -0.67
CA TYR A 306 6.94 -15.55 -1.21
C TYR A 306 7.68 -16.88 -0.95
N SER A 307 9.01 -16.84 -0.94
CA SER A 307 9.94 -17.94 -0.66
C SER A 307 10.09 -18.28 0.82
N TYR A 308 9.50 -17.48 1.72
CA TYR A 308 9.51 -17.72 3.18
C TYR A 308 8.17 -18.25 3.68
N GLY A 309 7.06 -17.55 3.38
CA GLY A 309 5.76 -17.76 4.03
C GLY A 309 5.18 -19.17 3.87
N PHE A 310 4.90 -19.57 2.63
CA PHE A 310 4.29 -20.88 2.38
C PHE A 310 5.23 -22.05 2.72
N PRO A 311 6.55 -22.00 2.43
CA PRO A 311 7.48 -23.05 2.86
C PRO A 311 7.56 -23.22 4.39
N GLN A 312 7.46 -22.15 5.16
CA GLN A 312 7.36 -22.23 6.64
C GLN A 312 6.04 -22.85 7.09
N MET A 313 4.92 -22.40 6.51
CA MET A 313 3.60 -22.94 6.79
C MET A 313 3.49 -24.44 6.46
N GLY A 314 4.18 -24.89 5.39
CA GLY A 314 4.19 -26.28 4.94
C GLY A 314 4.73 -27.30 5.95
N ALA A 315 5.46 -26.87 6.98
CA ALA A 315 5.89 -27.73 8.08
C ALA A 315 4.71 -28.34 8.88
N CYS A 316 3.56 -27.64 8.93
CA CYS A 316 2.31 -28.16 9.46
C CYS A 316 1.10 -27.68 8.63
N LEU A 317 0.97 -28.23 7.42
CA LEU A 317 -0.01 -27.80 6.42
C LEU A 317 -1.46 -27.72 6.96
N GLU A 318 -1.90 -28.65 7.81
CA GLU A 318 -3.25 -28.66 8.41
C GLU A 318 -3.55 -27.35 9.18
N ILE A 319 -2.73 -27.04 10.19
CA ILE A 319 -2.90 -25.88 11.06
C ILE A 319 -2.74 -24.58 10.27
N GLY A 320 -1.77 -24.54 9.36
CA GLY A 320 -1.51 -23.37 8.51
C GLY A 320 -2.61 -23.07 7.50
N MET A 321 -3.18 -24.09 6.87
CA MET A 321 -4.31 -23.93 5.95
C MET A 321 -5.58 -23.50 6.67
N VAL A 322 -5.82 -24.00 7.90
CA VAL A 322 -6.94 -23.51 8.73
C VAL A 322 -6.73 -22.04 9.10
N GLN A 323 -5.51 -21.61 9.46
CA GLN A 323 -5.20 -20.20 9.74
C GLN A 323 -5.53 -19.29 8.54
N ILE A 324 -5.07 -19.67 7.35
CA ILE A 324 -5.32 -18.92 6.10
C ILE A 324 -6.82 -18.90 5.78
N LEU A 325 -7.48 -20.05 5.83
CA LEU A 325 -8.90 -20.18 5.46
C LEU A 325 -9.81 -19.40 6.42
N LEU A 326 -9.56 -19.42 7.73
CA LEU A 326 -10.35 -18.65 8.70
C LEU A 326 -10.19 -17.14 8.49
N VAL A 327 -8.97 -16.65 8.25
CA VAL A 327 -8.74 -15.22 8.03
C VAL A 327 -9.38 -14.76 6.70
N ILE A 328 -9.33 -15.56 5.64
CA ILE A 328 -10.05 -15.31 4.38
C ILE A 328 -11.57 -15.32 4.60
N MET A 329 -12.08 -16.31 5.34
CA MET A 329 -13.51 -16.47 5.63
C MET A 329 -14.07 -15.28 6.45
N PHE A 330 -13.33 -14.80 7.45
CA PHE A 330 -13.70 -13.62 8.24
C PHE A 330 -13.57 -12.30 7.47
N SER A 331 -12.49 -12.11 6.70
CA SER A 331 -12.22 -10.85 5.99
C SER A 331 -13.05 -10.65 4.71
N LEU A 332 -13.36 -11.72 3.97
CA LEU A 332 -14.11 -11.63 2.71
C LEU A 332 -15.57 -12.09 2.84
N TYR A 333 -15.82 -13.27 3.41
CA TYR A 333 -17.15 -13.90 3.39
C TYR A 333 -18.07 -13.37 4.50
N LEU A 334 -17.62 -13.38 5.77
CA LEU A 334 -18.40 -12.83 6.89
C LEU A 334 -18.29 -11.30 7.01
N ARG A 335 -17.64 -10.64 6.04
CA ARG A 335 -17.38 -9.19 6.01
C ARG A 335 -18.60 -8.30 6.27
N LYS A 336 -19.79 -8.78 5.88
CA LYS A 336 -21.08 -8.06 6.03
C LYS A 336 -21.77 -8.31 7.38
N ILE A 337 -21.36 -9.31 8.16
CA ILE A 337 -22.01 -9.65 9.42
C ILE A 337 -21.62 -8.64 10.50
N SER A 338 -22.59 -7.87 10.96
CA SER A 338 -22.47 -6.96 12.10
C SER A 338 -23.06 -7.59 13.36
N LEU A 339 -22.22 -7.92 14.33
CA LEU A 339 -22.64 -8.33 15.67
C LEU A 339 -22.68 -7.07 16.56
N LEU A 340 -23.79 -6.84 17.27
CA LEU A 340 -23.98 -5.65 18.12
C LEU A 340 -23.72 -4.32 17.39
N GLY A 341 -24.00 -4.25 16.08
CA GLY A 341 -23.72 -3.09 15.22
C GLY A 341 -22.25 -2.92 14.79
N HIS A 342 -21.32 -3.73 15.30
CA HIS A 342 -19.90 -3.70 14.94
C HIS A 342 -19.54 -4.80 13.92
N ARG A 343 -18.66 -4.49 12.97
CA ARG A 343 -18.15 -5.46 11.96
C ARG A 343 -17.01 -6.30 12.54
N ILE A 344 -17.31 -7.08 13.58
CA ILE A 344 -16.34 -7.83 14.39
C ILE A 344 -15.41 -8.68 13.49
N PHE A 345 -15.96 -9.51 12.61
CA PHE A 345 -15.19 -10.40 11.74
C PHE A 345 -14.20 -9.68 10.81
N LEU A 346 -14.51 -8.47 10.33
CA LEU A 346 -13.62 -7.72 9.42
C LEU A 346 -12.46 -7.04 10.16
N ILE A 347 -12.70 -6.54 11.38
CA ILE A 347 -11.68 -5.78 12.14
C ILE A 347 -10.79 -6.73 12.95
N TYR A 348 -11.36 -7.81 13.47
CA TYR A 348 -10.68 -8.81 14.29
C TYR A 348 -10.36 -10.11 13.52
N ALA A 349 -10.35 -10.08 12.19
CA ALA A 349 -10.09 -11.27 11.35
C ALA A 349 -8.82 -12.03 11.75
N VAL A 350 -7.72 -11.31 11.96
CA VAL A 350 -6.42 -11.84 12.38
C VAL A 350 -6.47 -12.43 13.81
N PRO A 351 -6.78 -11.67 14.88
CA PRO A 351 -6.80 -12.23 16.24
C PRO A 351 -7.86 -13.31 16.45
N LEU A 352 -9.04 -13.21 15.82
CA LEU A 352 -10.09 -14.24 15.92
C LEU A 352 -9.70 -15.53 15.18
N GLY A 353 -9.13 -15.41 13.98
CA GLY A 353 -8.60 -16.56 13.24
C GLY A 353 -7.50 -17.25 14.03
N LEU A 354 -6.53 -16.47 14.55
CA LEU A 354 -5.45 -16.97 15.39
C LEU A 354 -5.95 -17.68 16.66
N ALA A 355 -6.91 -17.09 17.39
CA ALA A 355 -7.45 -17.70 18.61
C ALA A 355 -8.14 -19.06 18.33
N ILE A 356 -8.88 -19.17 17.22
CA ILE A 356 -9.57 -20.41 16.83
C ILE A 356 -8.56 -21.46 16.33
N THR A 357 -7.58 -21.08 15.50
CA THR A 357 -6.53 -22.00 15.06
C THR A 357 -5.64 -22.46 16.22
N TRP A 358 -5.35 -21.59 17.20
CA TRP A 358 -4.62 -21.95 18.41
C TRP A 358 -5.41 -22.93 19.27
N ALA A 359 -6.71 -22.69 19.50
CA ALA A 359 -7.59 -23.63 20.22
C ALA A 359 -7.68 -24.99 19.50
N MET A 360 -7.73 -25.01 18.16
CA MET A 360 -7.73 -26.25 17.38
C MET A 360 -6.37 -27.00 17.46
N SER A 361 -5.24 -26.28 17.41
CA SER A 361 -3.90 -26.85 17.61
C SER A 361 -3.74 -27.42 19.02
N PHE A 362 -4.25 -26.74 20.04
CA PHE A 362 -4.28 -27.23 21.43
C PHE A 362 -5.10 -28.52 21.55
N LEU A 363 -6.34 -28.55 21.05
CA LEU A 363 -7.19 -29.74 21.07
C LEU A 363 -6.57 -30.93 20.32
N LEU A 364 -5.89 -30.70 19.18
CA LEU A 364 -5.17 -31.74 18.44
C LEU A 364 -3.89 -32.21 19.16
N THR A 365 -3.27 -31.34 19.95
CA THR A 365 -2.10 -31.69 20.79
C THR A 365 -2.53 -32.60 21.94
N GLU A 366 -3.57 -32.22 22.69
CA GLU A 366 -4.15 -33.02 23.77
C GLU A 366 -4.76 -34.34 23.29
N ALA A 367 -5.39 -34.36 22.10
CA ALA A 367 -5.86 -35.58 21.45
C ALA A 367 -4.73 -36.50 20.94
N GLY A 368 -3.45 -36.15 21.16
CA GLY A 368 -2.29 -36.96 20.81
C GLY A 368 -1.91 -36.99 19.33
N ALA A 369 -2.55 -36.19 18.47
CA ALA A 369 -2.31 -36.20 17.01
C ALA A 369 -0.88 -35.80 16.59
N TYR A 370 -0.11 -35.23 17.53
CA TYR A 370 1.30 -34.86 17.39
C TYR A 370 2.21 -35.52 18.43
N LYS A 371 1.78 -36.64 19.03
CA LYS A 371 2.59 -37.51 19.89
C LYS A 371 3.06 -38.72 19.06
N TYR A 372 4.35 -39.01 19.11
CA TYR A 372 4.96 -40.13 18.40
C TYR A 372 5.79 -40.96 19.40
N ASP A 373 5.59 -42.27 19.41
CA ASP A 373 6.18 -43.13 20.44
C ASP A 373 7.71 -43.20 20.32
N GLY A 374 8.39 -43.10 21.47
CA GLY A 374 9.84 -43.01 21.56
C GLY A 374 10.45 -41.68 21.11
N CYS A 375 9.63 -40.66 20.79
CA CYS A 375 10.10 -39.35 20.33
C CYS A 375 9.79 -38.22 21.32
N ASP A 376 10.82 -37.46 21.70
CA ASP A 376 10.70 -36.25 22.52
C ASP A 376 10.95 -34.99 21.67
N VAL A 377 10.19 -33.93 21.94
CA VAL A 377 10.30 -32.61 21.33
C VAL A 377 11.52 -31.85 21.86
N ASN A 378 11.92 -32.08 23.10
CA ASN A 378 13.01 -31.36 23.77
C ASN A 378 14.40 -31.73 23.21
N ILE A 379 14.53 -32.89 22.58
CA ILE A 379 15.79 -33.36 22.00
C ILE A 379 16.13 -32.52 20.74
N PRO A 380 17.38 -32.02 20.58
CA PRO A 380 17.81 -31.35 19.36
C PRO A 380 18.00 -32.36 18.22
N THR A 381 17.70 -31.94 16.98
CA THR A 381 17.72 -32.78 15.78
C THR A 381 19.05 -33.52 15.54
N SER A 382 20.18 -32.94 15.96
CA SER A 382 21.51 -33.54 15.93
C SER A 382 21.64 -34.81 16.78
N ASN A 383 20.88 -34.90 17.87
CA ASN A 383 20.98 -35.96 18.88
C ASN A 383 19.88 -37.02 18.68
N MET A 384 19.05 -36.88 17.65
CA MET A 384 17.95 -37.80 17.35
C MET A 384 18.46 -38.99 16.54
N ILE A 385 18.80 -40.08 17.24
CA ILE A 385 19.34 -41.33 16.68
C ILE A 385 18.29 -42.02 15.78
N SER A 386 17.01 -41.98 16.14
CA SER A 386 15.92 -42.64 15.38
C SER A 386 15.47 -41.80 14.16
N ASP A 387 15.61 -42.37 12.96
CA ASP A 387 15.11 -41.77 11.71
C ASP A 387 13.59 -41.59 11.71
N HIS A 388 12.83 -42.45 12.39
CA HIS A 388 11.38 -42.30 12.56
C HIS A 388 11.07 -40.98 13.27
N CYS A 389 11.77 -40.68 14.37
CA CYS A 389 11.57 -39.44 15.10
C CYS A 389 12.12 -38.23 14.32
N ARG A 390 13.24 -38.38 13.59
CA ARG A 390 13.80 -37.32 12.72
C ARG A 390 12.81 -36.88 11.63
N LYS A 391 12.03 -37.80 11.06
CA LYS A 391 10.97 -37.49 10.07
C LYS A 391 9.82 -36.68 10.68
N HIS A 392 9.46 -36.93 11.93
CA HIS A 392 8.29 -36.30 12.56
C HIS A 392 8.60 -35.06 13.41
N VAL A 393 9.86 -34.80 13.79
CA VAL A 393 10.21 -33.71 14.71
C VAL A 393 9.87 -32.31 14.19
N ALA A 394 9.96 -32.07 12.87
CA ALA A 394 9.53 -30.82 12.28
C ALA A 394 8.03 -30.56 12.52
N ARG A 395 7.20 -31.60 12.36
CA ARG A 395 5.76 -31.57 12.62
C ARG A 395 5.48 -31.39 14.11
N MET A 396 6.18 -32.12 14.98
CA MET A 396 6.06 -31.95 16.45
C MET A 396 6.39 -30.52 16.90
N LYS A 397 7.48 -29.93 16.42
CA LYS A 397 7.92 -28.57 16.83
C LYS A 397 7.09 -27.43 16.24
N THR A 398 6.25 -27.67 15.22
CA THR A 398 5.53 -26.62 14.50
C THR A 398 4.00 -26.73 14.51
N CYS A 399 3.44 -27.92 14.74
CA CYS A 399 2.00 -28.13 14.90
C CYS A 399 1.49 -27.93 16.34
N ARG A 400 2.32 -28.24 17.34
CA ARG A 400 1.91 -28.34 18.75
C ARG A 400 1.76 -26.97 19.41
N ALA A 401 0.75 -26.83 20.26
CA ALA A 401 0.52 -25.61 21.04
C ALA A 401 1.42 -25.51 22.28
N ASP A 402 1.91 -26.64 22.81
CA ASP A 402 2.71 -26.73 24.03
C ASP A 402 4.24 -26.66 23.81
N ALA A 403 4.67 -26.49 22.55
CA ALA A 403 6.09 -26.54 22.16
C ALA A 403 6.93 -25.30 22.58
N SER A 404 6.34 -24.29 23.23
CA SER A 404 7.03 -23.07 23.68
C SER A 404 6.86 -22.86 25.18
N HIS A 405 7.99 -22.73 25.89
CA HIS A 405 8.00 -22.42 27.33
C HIS A 405 7.94 -20.92 27.65
N ALA A 406 7.86 -20.05 26.63
CA ALA A 406 7.92 -18.58 26.78
C ALA A 406 6.93 -18.01 27.81
N LEU A 407 5.71 -18.56 27.87
CA LEU A 407 4.68 -18.10 28.81
C LEU A 407 5.02 -18.42 30.27
N ASN A 408 5.77 -19.50 30.52
CA ASN A 408 6.17 -19.90 31.86
C ASN A 408 7.39 -19.11 32.34
N SER A 409 8.46 -19.03 31.53
CA SER A 409 9.70 -18.36 31.92
C SER A 409 9.64 -16.83 31.90
N SER A 410 8.82 -16.22 31.06
CA SER A 410 8.68 -14.75 31.01
C SER A 410 8.30 -14.15 32.38
N PRO A 411 8.92 -13.04 32.83
CA PRO A 411 8.60 -12.41 34.10
C PRO A 411 7.22 -11.74 34.06
N TRP A 412 6.60 -11.55 35.23
CA TRP A 412 5.32 -10.82 35.33
C TRP A 412 5.46 -9.34 34.96
N PHE A 413 6.55 -8.69 35.40
CA PHE A 413 6.88 -7.31 35.08
C PHE A 413 8.24 -7.23 34.39
N ARG A 414 8.33 -6.46 33.30
CA ARG A 414 9.58 -6.11 32.61
C ARG A 414 9.50 -4.66 32.17
N PHE A 415 10.55 -3.88 32.41
CA PHE A 415 10.71 -2.57 31.79
C PHE A 415 11.72 -2.64 30.63
N PRO A 416 11.32 -2.46 29.36
CA PRO A 416 12.26 -2.37 28.24
C PRO A 416 13.08 -1.08 28.33
N TYR A 417 14.41 -1.19 28.27
CA TYR A 417 15.34 -0.07 28.45
C TYR A 417 16.33 0.04 27.28
N PRO A 418 16.90 1.23 26.99
CA PRO A 418 17.82 1.40 25.88
C PRO A 418 19.11 0.62 26.13
N LEU A 419 19.74 0.13 25.06
CA LEU A 419 21.01 -0.61 25.10
C LEU A 419 20.94 -1.94 25.90
N GLN A 420 19.74 -2.52 26.12
CA GLN A 420 19.57 -3.81 26.82
C GLN A 420 20.35 -4.99 26.19
N TRP A 421 20.58 -4.96 24.88
CA TRP A 421 21.42 -5.93 24.16
C TRP A 421 22.91 -5.59 24.20
N GLY A 422 23.28 -4.45 24.78
CA GLY A 422 24.61 -3.87 24.85
C GLY A 422 24.80 -2.69 23.89
N ILE A 423 26.05 -2.24 23.75
CA ILE A 423 26.43 -1.15 22.86
C ILE A 423 26.30 -1.60 21.39
N PRO A 424 25.60 -0.84 20.52
CA PRO A 424 25.52 -1.10 19.09
C PRO A 424 26.88 -1.13 18.38
N VAL A 425 27.01 -1.93 17.33
CA VAL A 425 28.22 -2.03 16.50
C VAL A 425 27.91 -1.42 15.13
N PHE A 426 28.83 -0.59 14.62
CA PHE A 426 28.59 0.27 13.46
C PHE A 426 29.37 -0.20 12.23
N ASN A 427 28.78 -1.11 11.45
CA ASN A 427 29.38 -1.63 10.23
C ASN A 427 28.92 -0.84 8.97
N TRP A 428 29.83 -0.09 8.35
CA TRP A 428 29.49 0.91 7.31
C TRP A 428 28.73 0.33 6.12
N LYS A 429 29.07 -0.88 5.66
CA LYS A 429 28.43 -1.53 4.50
C LYS A 429 26.97 -1.92 4.80
N MET A 430 26.69 -2.31 6.05
CA MET A 430 25.36 -2.67 6.52
C MET A 430 24.51 -1.41 6.72
N ALA A 431 25.12 -0.35 7.26
CA ALA A 431 24.51 0.97 7.34
C ALA A 431 24.15 1.54 5.96
N VAL A 432 25.03 1.46 4.95
CA VAL A 432 24.74 1.93 3.57
C VAL A 432 23.54 1.18 2.96
N VAL A 433 23.46 -0.14 3.14
CA VAL A 433 22.28 -0.92 2.70
C VAL A 433 21.01 -0.42 3.40
N MET A 434 21.05 -0.25 4.73
CA MET A 434 19.90 0.26 5.49
C MET A 434 19.54 1.71 5.14
N CYS A 435 20.50 2.57 4.79
CA CYS A 435 20.23 3.94 4.33
C CYS A 435 19.39 3.95 3.04
N VAL A 436 19.74 3.14 2.05
CA VAL A 436 18.94 3.02 0.80
C VAL A 436 17.53 2.51 1.09
N VAL A 437 17.42 1.53 1.99
CA VAL A 437 16.12 0.99 2.44
C VAL A 437 15.28 2.05 3.17
N SER A 438 15.90 2.92 3.97
CA SER A 438 15.17 4.00 4.66
C SER A 438 14.52 5.01 3.70
N VAL A 439 15.07 5.18 2.49
CA VAL A 439 14.43 5.98 1.43
C VAL A 439 13.17 5.26 0.95
N ILE A 440 13.24 3.97 0.66
CA ILE A 440 12.09 3.14 0.24
C ILE A 440 11.01 3.10 1.33
N SER A 441 11.41 2.98 2.60
CA SER A 441 10.50 3.08 3.74
C SER A 441 9.81 4.44 3.81
N SER A 442 10.52 5.51 3.45
CA SER A 442 9.94 6.84 3.41
C SER A 442 8.93 7.00 2.25
N VAL A 443 9.15 6.33 1.11
CA VAL A 443 8.21 6.30 -0.02
C VAL A 443 6.88 5.64 0.38
N ASP A 444 6.93 4.54 1.13
CA ASP A 444 5.76 3.82 1.66
C ASP A 444 4.97 4.69 2.67
N SER A 445 5.68 5.34 3.60
CA SER A 445 5.07 6.27 4.55
C SER A 445 4.47 7.52 3.88
N VAL A 446 5.05 8.05 2.79
CA VAL A 446 4.43 9.12 1.99
C VAL A 446 3.08 8.68 1.41
N GLY A 447 3.00 7.46 0.85
CA GLY A 447 1.75 6.88 0.37
C GLY A 447 0.71 6.75 1.50
N SER A 448 1.14 6.29 2.67
CA SER A 448 0.31 6.20 3.88
C SER A 448 -0.20 7.55 4.38
N TYR A 449 0.64 8.60 4.39
CA TYR A 449 0.23 9.94 4.80
C TYR A 449 -0.83 10.51 3.84
N HIS A 450 -0.62 10.34 2.53
CA HIS A 450 -1.58 10.77 1.52
C HIS A 450 -2.91 10.03 1.68
N ALA A 451 -2.88 8.70 1.68
CA ALA A 451 -4.09 7.86 1.76
C ALA A 451 -4.85 8.03 3.09
N SER A 452 -4.16 8.28 4.21
CA SER A 452 -4.79 8.61 5.48
C SER A 452 -5.42 10.01 5.47
N SER A 453 -4.73 11.03 4.94
CA SER A 453 -5.23 12.40 4.91
C SER A 453 -6.56 12.53 4.15
N LEU A 454 -6.70 11.83 3.01
CA LEU A 454 -7.94 11.78 2.22
C LEU A 454 -9.12 11.06 2.92
N LEU A 455 -8.88 10.37 4.03
CA LEU A 455 -9.93 9.71 4.83
C LEU A 455 -10.35 10.51 6.06
N VAL A 456 -9.46 11.33 6.65
CA VAL A 456 -9.67 11.90 8.00
C VAL A 456 -9.45 13.41 8.12
N ALA A 457 -8.70 14.04 7.22
CA ALA A 457 -8.28 15.43 7.35
C ALA A 457 -9.07 16.36 6.43
N SER A 458 -9.16 17.64 6.81
CA SER A 458 -9.87 18.65 5.99
C SER A 458 -9.24 18.87 4.61
N ARG A 459 -7.92 18.68 4.49
CA ARG A 459 -7.15 18.69 3.24
C ARG A 459 -5.91 17.78 3.30
N PRO A 460 -5.32 17.42 2.13
CA PRO A 460 -4.00 16.80 2.06
C PRO A 460 -2.93 17.64 2.79
N PRO A 461 -1.87 17.03 3.35
CA PRO A 461 -0.81 17.76 4.03
C PRO A 461 0.00 18.63 3.05
N THR A 462 0.75 19.59 3.58
CA THR A 462 1.77 20.32 2.80
C THR A 462 3.04 19.48 2.69
N PRO A 463 3.93 19.73 1.70
CA PRO A 463 5.20 19.02 1.60
C PRO A 463 6.08 19.16 2.85
N GLY A 464 6.03 20.32 3.53
CA GLY A 464 6.73 20.54 4.80
C GLY A 464 6.18 19.74 5.99
N VAL A 465 4.87 19.43 6.00
CA VAL A 465 4.27 18.52 6.98
C VAL A 465 4.70 17.07 6.71
N VAL A 466 4.78 16.66 5.44
CA VAL A 466 5.30 15.35 5.04
C VAL A 466 6.79 15.22 5.40
N SER A 467 7.61 16.24 5.07
CA SER A 467 9.04 16.32 5.44
C SER A 467 9.26 16.20 6.95
N ARG A 468 8.44 16.90 7.76
CA ARG A 468 8.43 16.79 9.23
C ARG A 468 8.04 15.39 9.71
N GLY A 469 7.02 14.77 9.09
CA GLY A 469 6.58 13.42 9.42
C GLY A 469 7.68 12.39 9.23
N ILE A 470 8.35 12.40 8.08
CA ILE A 470 9.47 11.50 7.78
C ILE A 470 10.70 11.80 8.65
N GLY A 471 10.97 13.08 8.93
CA GLY A 471 12.04 13.49 9.85
C GLY A 471 11.88 12.88 11.25
N LEU A 472 10.66 12.93 11.79
CA LEU A 472 10.36 12.33 13.09
C LEU A 472 10.28 10.80 13.02
N GLU A 473 9.83 10.22 11.91
CA GLU A 473 9.84 8.77 11.68
C GLU A 473 11.28 8.20 11.69
N GLY A 474 12.24 8.97 11.16
CA GLY A 474 13.67 8.71 11.34
C GLY A 474 14.10 8.73 12.81
N LEU A 475 13.72 9.75 13.59
CA LEU A 475 14.04 9.78 15.04
C LEU A 475 13.36 8.65 15.82
N CYS A 476 12.13 8.29 15.48
CA CYS A 476 11.42 7.12 16.00
C CYS A 476 12.18 5.81 15.69
N SER A 477 12.78 5.71 14.50
CA SER A 477 13.63 4.58 14.12
C SER A 477 15.00 4.59 14.83
N VAL A 478 15.56 5.76 15.18
CA VAL A 478 16.74 5.84 16.08
C VAL A 478 16.40 5.30 17.47
N LEU A 479 15.25 5.67 18.04
CA LEU A 479 14.78 5.13 19.32
C LEU A 479 14.58 3.60 19.25
N ALA A 480 14.01 3.11 18.15
CA ALA A 480 13.84 1.68 17.89
C ALA A 480 15.19 0.93 17.82
N GLY A 481 16.19 1.52 17.15
CA GLY A 481 17.56 1.04 17.16
C GLY A 481 18.22 1.07 18.56
N LEU A 482 17.97 2.10 19.37
CA LEU A 482 18.52 2.21 20.73
C LEU A 482 17.93 1.17 21.70
N TRP A 483 16.62 0.92 21.63
CA TRP A 483 15.97 -0.15 22.41
C TRP A 483 16.21 -1.56 21.84
N GLY A 484 16.52 -1.65 20.54
CA GLY A 484 16.74 -2.91 19.85
C GLY A 484 15.47 -3.68 19.57
N THR A 485 14.60 -3.08 18.76
CA THR A 485 13.43 -3.70 18.13
C THR A 485 13.79 -4.66 16.99
N GLY A 486 15.00 -4.55 16.43
CA GLY A 486 15.47 -5.32 15.27
C GLY A 486 15.05 -4.77 13.89
N THR A 487 14.13 -3.80 13.82
CA THR A 487 13.80 -3.04 12.60
C THR A 487 13.45 -1.59 12.93
N GLY A 488 13.55 -0.69 11.94
CA GLY A 488 13.10 0.70 12.08
C GLY A 488 11.60 0.82 12.33
N SER A 489 11.20 1.90 13.02
CA SER A 489 9.81 2.17 13.41
C SER A 489 9.17 3.16 12.43
N THR A 490 8.18 2.68 11.67
CA THR A 490 7.59 3.39 10.54
C THR A 490 6.07 3.39 10.65
N SER A 491 5.41 4.18 9.79
CA SER A 491 3.96 4.21 9.74
C SER A 491 3.37 2.92 9.19
N LEU A 492 2.48 2.27 9.95
CA LEU A 492 1.85 1.02 9.52
C LEU A 492 0.77 1.29 8.46
N THR A 493 1.07 0.89 7.23
CA THR A 493 0.20 1.05 6.03
C THR A 493 -1.20 0.44 6.25
N GLU A 494 -1.26 -0.73 6.91
CA GLU A 494 -2.48 -1.45 7.26
C GLU A 494 -3.46 -0.63 8.12
N ASN A 495 -2.97 0.30 8.96
CA ASN A 495 -3.82 1.11 9.81
C ASN A 495 -4.70 2.07 8.97
N VAL A 496 -4.27 2.45 7.76
CA VAL A 496 -5.09 3.22 6.82
C VAL A 496 -6.34 2.42 6.39
N HIS A 497 -6.21 1.10 6.20
CA HIS A 497 -7.35 0.22 5.95
C HIS A 497 -8.23 0.09 7.21
N THR A 498 -7.64 -0.03 8.41
CA THR A 498 -8.40 -0.08 9.67
C THR A 498 -9.23 1.19 9.87
N ILE A 499 -8.66 2.39 9.72
CA ILE A 499 -9.38 3.69 9.73
C ILE A 499 -10.54 3.69 8.72
N ALA A 500 -10.28 3.25 7.49
CA ALA A 500 -11.29 3.21 6.42
C ALA A 500 -12.48 2.28 6.76
N VAL A 501 -12.25 1.25 7.56
CA VAL A 501 -13.25 0.27 8.02
C VAL A 501 -13.95 0.67 9.32
N THR A 502 -13.22 1.09 10.35
CA THR A 502 -13.77 1.44 11.69
C THR A 502 -14.56 2.74 11.66
N LYS A 503 -14.25 3.64 10.71
CA LYS A 503 -14.74 5.03 10.67
C LYS A 503 -14.34 5.85 11.90
N MET A 504 -13.29 5.42 12.60
CA MET A 504 -12.62 6.19 13.66
C MET A 504 -11.38 6.89 13.09
N GLY A 505 -11.45 8.21 12.94
CA GLY A 505 -10.31 9.05 12.55
C GLY A 505 -9.64 9.76 13.73
N SER A 506 -10.21 9.71 14.93
CA SER A 506 -9.74 10.47 16.10
C SER A 506 -8.29 10.15 16.44
N ARG A 507 -7.45 11.19 16.43
CA ARG A 507 -6.05 11.10 16.85
C ARG A 507 -5.93 10.69 18.32
N THR A 508 -6.85 11.17 19.17
CA THR A 508 -6.89 10.88 20.61
C THR A 508 -7.17 9.41 20.91
N ALA A 509 -7.91 8.70 20.05
CA ALA A 509 -8.10 7.25 20.18
C ALA A 509 -6.79 6.48 19.93
N VAL A 510 -6.00 6.89 18.94
CA VAL A 510 -4.68 6.29 18.65
C VAL A 510 -3.65 6.65 19.74
N GLU A 511 -3.69 7.87 20.27
CA GLU A 511 -2.86 8.30 21.41
C GLU A 511 -3.18 7.50 22.69
N LEU A 512 -4.47 7.32 23.04
CA LEU A 512 -4.84 6.53 24.22
C LEU A 512 -4.54 5.04 24.03
N GLY A 513 -4.75 4.50 22.82
CA GLY A 513 -4.34 3.14 22.47
C GLY A 513 -2.83 2.93 22.61
N ALA A 514 -2.01 3.93 22.26
CA ALA A 514 -0.56 3.89 22.41
C ALA A 514 -0.14 3.83 23.89
N PHE A 515 -0.81 4.58 24.76
CA PHE A 515 -0.60 4.54 26.21
C PHE A 515 -0.99 3.17 26.81
N ILE A 516 -2.12 2.59 26.37
CA ILE A 516 -2.52 1.22 26.72
C ILE A 516 -1.47 0.21 26.26
N LEU A 517 -0.92 0.36 25.05
CA LEU A 517 0.14 -0.53 24.54
C LEU A 517 1.42 -0.47 25.37
N ILE A 518 1.82 0.74 25.81
CA ILE A 518 2.96 0.91 26.74
C ILE A 518 2.69 0.15 28.03
N ILE A 519 1.52 0.29 28.66
CA ILE A 519 1.18 -0.45 29.88
C ILE A 519 1.20 -1.97 29.66
N LEU A 520 0.60 -2.47 28.57
CA LEU A 520 0.58 -3.90 28.25
C LEU A 520 1.98 -4.46 27.99
N SER A 521 2.87 -3.66 27.38
CA SER A 521 4.25 -4.08 27.08
C SER A 521 5.11 -4.30 28.34
N LEU A 522 4.76 -3.66 29.46
CA LEU A 522 5.42 -3.84 30.75
C LEU A 522 5.05 -5.17 31.44
N VAL A 523 3.94 -5.79 31.02
CA VAL A 523 3.51 -7.10 31.52
C VAL A 523 4.23 -8.18 30.70
N GLY A 524 5.34 -8.72 31.22
CA GLY A 524 6.19 -9.65 30.46
C GLY A 524 5.49 -10.93 30.02
N LYS A 525 4.44 -11.37 30.75
CA LYS A 525 3.55 -12.46 30.32
C LYS A 525 2.80 -12.20 29.01
N VAL A 526 2.58 -10.93 28.61
CA VAL A 526 2.01 -10.60 27.29
C VAL A 526 3.02 -10.91 26.18
N GLY A 527 4.29 -10.54 26.37
CA GLY A 527 5.39 -10.94 25.49
C GLY A 527 5.58 -12.45 25.44
N GLY A 528 5.49 -13.13 26.59
CA GLY A 528 5.56 -14.60 26.70
C GLY A 528 4.40 -15.32 26.00
N PHE A 529 3.18 -14.80 26.10
CA PHE A 529 2.01 -15.33 25.37
C PHE A 529 2.21 -15.20 23.85
N ILE A 530 2.64 -14.04 23.36
CA ILE A 530 2.92 -13.82 21.94
C ILE A 530 4.06 -14.73 21.44
N ALA A 531 5.11 -14.91 22.25
CA ALA A 531 6.22 -15.84 21.98
C ALA A 531 5.86 -17.34 22.16
N SER A 532 4.60 -17.64 22.52
CA SER A 532 4.06 -19.01 22.54
C SER A 532 3.27 -19.38 21.28
N ILE A 533 3.02 -18.42 20.37
CA ILE A 533 2.28 -18.66 19.13
C ILE A 533 3.10 -19.59 18.19
N PRO A 534 2.57 -20.75 17.76
CA PRO A 534 3.29 -21.66 16.86
C PRO A 534 3.67 -21.01 15.52
N GLN A 535 4.90 -21.25 15.08
CA GLN A 535 5.51 -20.62 13.90
C GLN A 535 4.75 -20.84 12.59
N VAL A 536 3.94 -21.90 12.49
CA VAL A 536 3.07 -22.14 11.32
C VAL A 536 1.85 -21.19 11.28
N MET A 537 1.30 -20.81 12.44
CA MET A 537 0.24 -19.79 12.49
C MET A 537 0.80 -18.42 12.10
N VAL A 538 1.99 -18.09 12.61
CA VAL A 538 2.80 -16.92 12.19
C VAL A 538 3.01 -16.93 10.68
N ALA A 539 3.43 -18.05 10.08
CA ALA A 539 3.63 -18.19 8.64
C ALA A 539 2.33 -18.02 7.83
N GLY A 540 1.21 -18.61 8.28
CA GLY A 540 -0.10 -18.43 7.66
C GLY A 540 -0.59 -16.98 7.68
N LEU A 541 -0.35 -16.27 8.80
CA LEU A 541 -0.66 -14.83 8.92
C LEU A 541 0.25 -13.96 8.04
N LEU A 542 1.55 -14.26 7.98
CA LEU A 542 2.51 -13.59 7.11
C LEU A 542 2.08 -13.69 5.63
N CYS A 543 1.65 -14.87 5.16
CA CYS A 543 1.12 -15.05 3.81
C CYS A 543 -0.06 -14.10 3.49
N ILE A 544 -1.03 -13.95 4.40
CA ILE A 544 -2.17 -13.04 4.20
C ILE A 544 -1.72 -11.57 4.24
N MET A 545 -0.88 -11.19 5.22
CA MET A 545 -0.42 -9.81 5.40
C MET A 545 0.44 -9.34 4.22
N TRP A 546 1.30 -10.19 3.67
CA TRP A 546 2.06 -9.88 2.47
C TRP A 546 1.18 -9.76 1.22
N ALA A 547 0.17 -10.62 1.06
CA ALA A 547 -0.83 -10.45 0.00
C ALA A 547 -1.63 -9.13 0.17
N MET A 548 -1.90 -8.72 1.41
CA MET A 548 -2.51 -7.42 1.71
C MET A 548 -1.57 -6.24 1.40
N LEU A 549 -0.26 -6.34 1.63
CA LEU A 549 0.73 -5.35 1.16
C LEU A 549 0.73 -5.22 -0.35
N VAL A 550 0.67 -6.34 -1.10
CA VAL A 550 0.55 -6.32 -2.57
C VAL A 550 -0.72 -5.59 -3.00
N ALA A 551 -1.88 -5.95 -2.42
CA ALA A 551 -3.15 -5.31 -2.73
C ALA A 551 -3.16 -3.81 -2.36
N LEU A 552 -2.56 -3.43 -1.23
CA LEU A 552 -2.50 -2.05 -0.76
C LEU A 552 -1.55 -1.19 -1.62
N GLY A 553 -0.38 -1.72 -1.99
CA GLY A 553 0.53 -1.11 -2.96
C GLY A 553 -0.18 -0.80 -4.27
N LEU A 554 -0.75 -1.83 -4.90
CA LEU A 554 -1.53 -1.71 -6.14
C LEU A 554 -2.74 -0.77 -6.00
N SER A 555 -3.37 -0.67 -4.83
CA SER A 555 -4.51 0.24 -4.61
C SER A 555 -4.16 1.73 -4.78
N ASN A 556 -2.89 2.12 -4.63
CA ASN A 556 -2.44 3.50 -4.87
C ASN A 556 -2.64 3.93 -6.33
N LEU A 557 -2.72 2.99 -7.28
CA LEU A 557 -2.96 3.30 -8.70
C LEU A 557 -4.28 4.02 -8.94
N ARG A 558 -5.23 3.99 -7.98
CA ARG A 558 -6.48 4.77 -8.00
C ARG A 558 -6.28 6.28 -8.03
N TYR A 559 -5.08 6.77 -7.69
CA TYR A 559 -4.71 8.19 -7.74
C TYR A 559 -4.04 8.60 -9.07
N SER A 560 -3.84 7.65 -9.99
CA SER A 560 -3.20 7.81 -11.30
C SER A 560 -4.10 7.30 -12.41
N GLU A 561 -3.79 7.63 -13.67
CA GLU A 561 -4.52 7.06 -14.80
C GLU A 561 -4.05 5.63 -15.10
N ALA A 562 -4.51 4.69 -14.27
CA ALA A 562 -4.10 3.28 -14.30
C ALA A 562 -4.44 2.56 -15.63
N GLY A 563 -5.31 3.15 -16.46
CA GLY A 563 -5.64 2.67 -17.80
C GLY A 563 -4.70 3.17 -18.92
N SER A 564 -3.83 4.15 -18.67
CA SER A 564 -2.86 4.62 -19.68
C SER A 564 -1.85 3.52 -19.97
N SER A 565 -1.63 3.24 -21.26
CA SER A 565 -0.69 2.20 -21.74
C SER A 565 0.72 2.42 -21.20
N ARG A 566 1.14 3.68 -21.11
CA ARG A 566 2.35 4.13 -20.41
C ARG A 566 2.46 3.51 -19.02
N ASN A 567 1.46 3.76 -18.17
CA ASN A 567 1.49 3.37 -16.77
C ASN A 567 1.44 1.84 -16.63
N ILE A 568 0.59 1.16 -17.42
CA ILE A 568 0.50 -0.31 -17.45
C ILE A 568 1.87 -0.93 -17.75
N ILE A 569 2.59 -0.41 -18.75
CA ILE A 569 3.94 -0.87 -19.12
C ILE A 569 4.94 -0.60 -17.99
N ILE A 570 4.95 0.62 -17.42
CA ILE A 570 5.86 0.97 -16.30
C ILE A 570 5.66 0.03 -15.11
N ILE A 571 4.42 -0.19 -14.69
CA ILE A 571 4.07 -1.01 -13.52
C ILE A 571 4.40 -2.49 -13.80
N GLY A 572 4.03 -3.00 -14.98
CA GLY A 572 4.31 -4.37 -15.39
C GLY A 572 5.81 -4.69 -15.45
N LEU A 573 6.60 -3.83 -16.09
CA LEU A 573 8.06 -3.96 -16.12
C LEU A 573 8.68 -3.84 -14.74
N SER A 574 8.24 -2.89 -13.92
CA SER A 574 8.75 -2.70 -12.55
C SER A 574 8.51 -3.93 -11.68
N LEU A 575 7.30 -4.50 -11.72
CA LEU A 575 6.97 -5.71 -10.97
C LEU A 575 7.71 -6.94 -11.51
N PHE A 576 7.74 -7.16 -12.83
CA PHE A 576 8.42 -8.32 -13.40
C PHE A 576 9.93 -8.30 -13.14
N LEU A 577 10.59 -7.16 -13.38
CA LEU A 577 12.02 -7.01 -13.11
C LEU A 577 12.32 -7.07 -11.61
N SER A 578 11.41 -6.60 -10.74
CA SER A 578 11.54 -6.77 -9.29
C SER A 578 11.56 -8.22 -8.83
N LEU A 579 11.02 -9.17 -9.60
CA LEU A 579 11.15 -10.60 -9.32
C LEU A 579 12.37 -11.19 -10.04
N SER A 580 12.53 -10.88 -11.32
CA SER A 580 13.53 -11.50 -12.20
C SER A 580 14.98 -11.15 -11.83
N VAL A 581 15.29 -9.87 -11.56
CA VAL A 581 16.66 -9.45 -11.24
C VAL A 581 17.11 -9.98 -9.88
N PRO A 582 16.33 -9.88 -8.80
CA PRO A 582 16.67 -10.52 -7.54
C PRO A 582 16.78 -12.04 -7.63
N ALA A 583 15.91 -12.73 -8.38
CA ALA A 583 16.02 -14.17 -8.56
C ALA A 583 17.36 -14.58 -9.18
N TYR A 584 17.85 -13.85 -10.19
CA TYR A 584 19.19 -14.05 -10.76
C TYR A 584 20.29 -13.88 -9.69
N PHE A 585 20.27 -12.77 -8.93
CA PHE A 585 21.24 -12.50 -7.87
C PHE A 585 21.19 -13.58 -6.75
N GLN A 586 20.00 -13.97 -6.32
CA GLN A 586 19.76 -14.95 -5.25
C GLN A 586 20.15 -16.38 -5.64
N GLN A 587 20.16 -16.72 -6.94
CA GLN A 587 20.52 -18.06 -7.44
C GLN A 587 21.97 -18.14 -7.96
N TYR A 588 22.60 -17.00 -8.28
CA TYR A 588 23.91 -16.96 -8.91
C TYR A 588 25.00 -17.68 -8.10
N GLY A 589 25.65 -18.68 -8.71
CA GLY A 589 26.76 -19.41 -8.11
C GLY A 589 26.37 -20.45 -7.05
N LEU A 590 25.08 -20.68 -6.81
CA LEU A 590 24.62 -21.76 -5.94
C LEU A 590 24.55 -23.09 -6.71
N SER A 591 25.10 -24.16 -6.12
CA SER A 591 24.96 -25.52 -6.64
C SER A 591 23.83 -26.24 -5.88
N PRO A 592 22.91 -26.95 -6.57
CA PRO A 592 21.76 -27.59 -5.90
C PRO A 592 22.15 -28.67 -4.88
N ASN A 593 23.38 -29.20 -4.95
CA ASN A 593 23.88 -30.26 -4.07
C ASN A 593 24.90 -29.78 -3.02
N SER A 594 25.12 -28.46 -2.86
CA SER A 594 25.99 -27.97 -1.78
C SER A 594 25.26 -27.95 -0.44
N ASN A 595 25.82 -28.63 0.57
CA ASN A 595 25.30 -28.66 1.95
C ASN A 595 25.41 -27.28 2.63
N SER A 596 24.48 -26.38 2.31
CA SER A 596 24.36 -25.07 2.97
C SER A 596 23.96 -25.25 4.44
N PRO A 597 24.66 -24.61 5.41
CA PRO A 597 24.19 -24.55 6.80
C PRO A 597 22.98 -23.61 6.97
N VAL A 598 22.59 -22.89 5.92
CA VAL A 598 21.45 -21.97 5.91
C VAL A 598 20.25 -22.65 5.23
N PRO A 599 19.09 -22.76 5.90
CA PRO A 599 17.88 -23.33 5.31
C PRO A 599 17.41 -22.61 4.04
N THR A 600 16.80 -23.34 3.11
CA THR A 600 16.42 -22.86 1.76
C THR A 600 15.59 -21.57 1.76
N TYR A 601 14.70 -21.39 2.74
CA TYR A 601 13.86 -20.19 2.89
C TYR A 601 14.62 -18.95 3.40
N PHE A 602 15.87 -19.10 3.87
CA PHE A 602 16.79 -18.01 4.18
C PHE A 602 17.88 -17.82 3.10
N GLN A 603 18.03 -18.75 2.16
CA GLN A 603 19.00 -18.66 1.07
C GLN A 603 18.90 -17.35 0.24
N PRO A 604 17.70 -16.75 -0.01
CA PRO A 604 17.57 -15.44 -0.67
C PRO A 604 18.29 -14.27 0.01
N TYR A 605 18.77 -14.42 1.25
CA TYR A 605 19.38 -13.34 2.02
C TYR A 605 20.92 -13.48 2.19
N ILE A 606 21.54 -14.58 1.74
CA ILE A 606 22.99 -14.80 1.86
C ILE A 606 23.81 -14.23 0.68
N VAL A 607 23.18 -13.52 -0.25
CA VAL A 607 23.71 -13.12 -1.57
C VAL A 607 25.03 -12.35 -1.54
N ALA A 608 25.31 -11.67 -0.42
CA ALA A 608 26.58 -11.01 -0.16
C ALA A 608 27.83 -11.93 -0.22
N SER A 609 27.66 -13.26 -0.08
CA SER A 609 28.77 -14.23 -0.13
C SER A 609 29.06 -14.79 -1.53
N HIS A 610 28.05 -14.89 -2.41
CA HIS A 610 28.14 -15.64 -3.66
C HIS A 610 27.83 -14.84 -4.94
N GLY A 611 27.20 -13.66 -4.82
CA GLY A 611 26.63 -12.89 -5.92
C GLY A 611 27.59 -12.48 -7.06
N PRO A 612 27.03 -12.02 -8.20
CA PRO A 612 27.77 -11.79 -9.43
C PRO A 612 28.67 -10.55 -9.39
N PHE A 613 28.39 -9.54 -8.56
CA PHE A 613 29.21 -8.33 -8.49
C PHE A 613 30.52 -8.59 -7.74
N ARG A 614 31.64 -8.59 -8.48
CA ARG A 614 32.98 -8.95 -7.98
C ARG A 614 34.02 -7.88 -8.33
N SER A 615 34.09 -6.83 -7.52
CA SER A 615 35.17 -5.84 -7.53
C SER A 615 36.28 -6.21 -6.52
N GLN A 616 37.40 -5.50 -6.55
CA GLN A 616 38.47 -5.61 -5.54
C GLN A 616 38.00 -5.22 -4.12
N TYR A 617 37.00 -4.34 -4.00
CA TYR A 617 36.50 -3.83 -2.73
C TYR A 617 35.38 -4.71 -2.16
N ARG A 618 35.73 -5.62 -1.25
CA ARG A 618 34.78 -6.56 -0.60
C ARG A 618 33.51 -5.88 -0.03
N GLY A 619 33.65 -4.68 0.54
CA GLY A 619 32.51 -3.91 1.06
C GLY A 619 31.55 -3.40 -0.01
N VAL A 620 32.06 -3.02 -1.19
CA VAL A 620 31.22 -2.64 -2.35
C VAL A 620 30.50 -3.87 -2.89
N ASN A 621 31.17 -5.03 -2.91
CA ASN A 621 30.55 -6.29 -3.32
C ASN A 621 29.40 -6.68 -2.38
N TYR A 622 29.54 -6.49 -1.07
CA TYR A 622 28.44 -6.65 -0.11
C TYR A 622 27.26 -5.73 -0.46
N VAL A 623 27.50 -4.42 -0.55
CA VAL A 623 26.44 -3.42 -0.81
C VAL A 623 25.71 -3.70 -2.14
N MET A 624 26.44 -3.91 -3.23
CA MET A 624 25.84 -4.11 -4.56
C MET A 624 25.07 -5.43 -4.67
N ASN A 625 25.65 -6.56 -4.22
CA ASN A 625 24.97 -7.85 -4.29
C ASN A 625 23.73 -7.90 -3.39
N THR A 626 23.79 -7.30 -2.19
CA THR A 626 22.64 -7.23 -1.28
C THR A 626 21.54 -6.32 -1.83
N LEU A 627 21.84 -5.10 -2.29
CA LEU A 627 20.82 -4.19 -2.81
C LEU A 627 20.13 -4.72 -4.08
N LEU A 628 20.88 -5.34 -4.99
CA LEU A 628 20.31 -5.92 -6.21
C LEU A 628 19.56 -7.25 -5.98
N SER A 629 19.73 -7.87 -4.80
CA SER A 629 18.93 -9.02 -4.34
C SER A 629 17.57 -8.65 -3.73
N PHE A 630 17.22 -7.36 -3.65
CA PHE A 630 16.00 -6.88 -3.00
C PHE A 630 14.94 -6.41 -4.00
N HIS A 631 13.78 -7.08 -3.99
CA HIS A 631 12.67 -6.82 -4.90
C HIS A 631 12.18 -5.36 -4.81
N MET A 632 12.00 -4.82 -3.61
CA MET A 632 11.57 -3.42 -3.45
C MET A 632 12.61 -2.38 -3.93
N VAL A 633 13.90 -2.70 -3.90
CA VAL A 633 14.97 -1.82 -4.44
C VAL A 633 14.89 -1.79 -5.97
N ILE A 634 14.78 -2.96 -6.61
CA ILE A 634 14.66 -3.04 -8.08
C ILE A 634 13.35 -2.41 -8.55
N ALA A 635 12.22 -2.66 -7.89
CA ALA A 635 10.93 -2.05 -8.21
C ALA A 635 10.99 -0.52 -8.14
N PHE A 636 11.59 0.03 -7.09
CA PHE A 636 11.77 1.47 -6.93
C PHE A 636 12.65 2.08 -8.03
N ILE A 637 13.82 1.48 -8.30
CA ILE A 637 14.75 1.98 -9.33
C ILE A 637 14.09 1.94 -10.71
N VAL A 638 13.48 0.81 -11.10
CA VAL A 638 12.84 0.68 -12.42
C VAL A 638 11.67 1.67 -12.56
N ALA A 639 10.80 1.77 -11.55
CA ALA A 639 9.65 2.67 -11.62
C ALA A 639 10.06 4.16 -11.64
N VAL A 640 11.05 4.57 -10.84
CA VAL A 640 11.59 5.95 -10.87
C VAL A 640 12.24 6.26 -12.21
N VAL A 641 13.08 5.36 -12.74
CA VAL A 641 13.73 5.57 -14.05
C VAL A 641 12.67 5.71 -15.14
N LEU A 642 11.75 4.75 -15.27
CA LEU A 642 10.76 4.74 -16.34
C LEU A 642 9.74 5.89 -16.20
N ASP A 643 9.31 6.28 -15.00
CA ASP A 643 8.42 7.43 -14.86
C ASP A 643 9.12 8.74 -15.28
N ASN A 644 10.44 8.87 -15.09
CA ASN A 644 11.17 10.07 -15.48
C ASN A 644 11.62 10.08 -16.95
N THR A 645 11.94 8.92 -17.55
CA THR A 645 12.35 8.84 -18.97
C THR A 645 11.18 8.77 -19.95
N VAL A 646 10.05 8.16 -19.58
CA VAL A 646 8.89 8.02 -20.46
C VAL A 646 8.00 9.27 -20.37
N PRO A 647 7.77 10.00 -21.47
CA PRO A 647 6.85 11.14 -21.51
C PRO A 647 5.46 10.78 -20.96
N GLY A 648 4.80 11.73 -20.30
CA GLY A 648 3.48 11.52 -19.72
C GLY A 648 3.06 12.68 -18.83
N SER A 649 1.77 12.99 -18.87
CA SER A 649 1.17 14.14 -18.20
C SER A 649 1.18 14.02 -16.67
N LYS A 650 0.96 15.15 -15.98
CA LYS A 650 0.78 15.14 -14.50
C LYS A 650 -0.44 14.33 -14.07
N GLN A 651 -1.48 14.30 -14.90
CA GLN A 651 -2.71 13.56 -14.66
C GLN A 651 -2.45 12.05 -14.76
N GLU A 652 -1.79 11.59 -15.82
CA GLU A 652 -1.44 10.18 -15.98
C GLU A 652 -0.58 9.67 -14.82
N ARG A 653 0.46 10.42 -14.45
CA ARG A 653 1.35 10.09 -13.32
C ARG A 653 0.63 10.02 -11.98
N GLY A 654 -0.52 10.70 -11.85
CA GLY A 654 -1.23 10.84 -10.57
C GLY A 654 -0.48 11.68 -9.54
N VAL A 655 0.27 12.70 -9.97
CA VAL A 655 1.16 13.47 -9.07
C VAL A 655 0.40 13.95 -7.83
N TYR A 656 0.87 13.57 -6.63
CA TYR A 656 0.17 13.86 -5.39
C TYR A 656 -0.09 15.37 -5.20
N VAL A 657 -1.37 15.75 -5.14
CA VAL A 657 -1.80 17.13 -4.92
C VAL A 657 -1.68 17.45 -3.42
N TRP A 658 -0.51 17.99 -3.04
CA TRP A 658 -0.25 18.52 -1.71
C TRP A 658 -0.85 19.92 -1.52
N SER A 659 -1.23 20.29 -0.30
CA SER A 659 -1.70 21.66 -0.03
C SER A 659 -0.55 22.66 -0.15
N GLU A 660 -0.80 23.82 -0.77
CA GLU A 660 0.15 24.94 -0.78
C GLU A 660 0.32 25.50 0.65
N PRO A 661 1.55 25.84 1.10
CA PRO A 661 1.78 26.35 2.46
C PRO A 661 0.98 27.61 2.78
N ASP A 662 0.94 28.58 1.87
CA ASP A 662 0.26 29.86 2.14
C ASP A 662 -1.27 29.77 2.07
N ALA A 663 -1.83 28.83 1.30
CA ALA A 663 -3.25 28.50 1.37
C ALA A 663 -3.59 27.76 2.67
N ALA A 664 -2.80 26.75 3.02
CA ALA A 664 -2.96 25.96 4.25
C ALA A 664 -2.80 26.80 5.53
N ARG A 665 -1.98 27.86 5.50
CA ARG A 665 -1.85 28.86 6.59
C ARG A 665 -3.07 29.77 6.75
N ARG A 666 -3.76 30.10 5.66
CA ARG A 666 -4.96 30.95 5.70
C ARG A 666 -6.18 30.19 6.25
N GLU A 667 -6.19 28.86 6.14
CA GLU A 667 -7.34 28.05 6.53
C GLU A 667 -7.22 27.49 7.97
N PRO A 668 -8.05 27.97 8.92
CA PRO A 668 -7.91 27.60 10.32
C PRO A 668 -8.28 26.14 10.62
N ALA A 669 -8.87 25.40 9.68
CA ALA A 669 -9.06 23.96 9.78
C ALA A 669 -7.71 23.23 9.58
N VAL A 670 -7.05 23.44 8.45
CA VAL A 670 -5.76 22.82 8.09
C VAL A 670 -4.67 23.15 9.12
N VAL A 671 -4.65 24.38 9.65
CA VAL A 671 -3.76 24.77 10.77
C VAL A 671 -4.05 23.99 12.06
N LYS A 672 -5.32 23.73 12.38
CA LYS A 672 -5.72 22.93 13.55
C LYS A 672 -5.50 21.42 13.35
N ASP A 673 -5.42 20.96 12.11
CA ASP A 673 -5.15 19.56 11.75
C ASP A 673 -3.64 19.25 11.81
N TYR A 674 -2.76 20.10 11.24
CA TYR A 674 -1.32 19.81 11.12
C TYR A 674 -0.35 20.69 11.95
N GLY A 675 -0.83 21.74 12.64
CA GLY A 675 0.02 22.65 13.43
C GLY A 675 0.55 22.06 14.75
N LEU A 676 1.80 22.36 15.12
CA LEU A 676 2.46 21.77 16.30
C LEU A 676 1.80 22.19 17.65
N PRO A 677 1.75 21.28 18.65
CA PRO A 677 1.11 21.53 19.94
C PRO A 677 1.93 22.48 20.85
N PHE A 678 1.36 22.85 22.01
CA PHE A 678 2.01 23.60 23.10
C PHE A 678 2.79 24.87 22.70
N ARG A 679 2.36 25.58 21.65
CA ARG A 679 3.06 26.73 21.05
C ARG A 679 4.46 26.41 20.50
N VAL A 680 4.90 25.14 20.47
CA VAL A 680 6.23 24.69 19.97
C VAL A 680 6.48 25.15 18.53
N GLY A 681 5.42 25.24 17.72
CA GLY A 681 5.47 25.81 16.38
C GLY A 681 6.03 27.25 16.30
N LYS A 682 5.99 28.05 17.39
CA LYS A 682 6.67 29.36 17.43
C LYS A 682 8.19 29.22 17.42
N MET A 683 8.74 28.20 18.07
CA MET A 683 10.19 27.95 18.17
C MET A 683 10.74 27.37 16.86
N PHE A 684 9.97 26.52 16.20
CA PHE A 684 10.33 25.94 14.89
C PHE A 684 10.02 26.84 13.68
N LYS A 685 9.46 28.05 13.86
CA LYS A 685 9.17 28.99 12.75
C LYS A 685 10.37 29.30 11.85
N TRP A 686 11.59 29.22 12.40
CA TRP A 686 12.83 29.45 11.65
C TRP A 686 13.15 28.34 10.64
N VAL A 687 12.68 27.11 10.89
CA VAL A 687 12.94 25.97 10.00
C VAL A 687 11.85 25.93 8.92
N ARG A 688 12.07 26.71 7.85
CA ARG A 688 11.14 26.93 6.72
C ARG A 688 10.64 25.65 6.01
N TRP A 689 11.26 24.49 6.31
CA TRP A 689 10.95 23.17 5.77
C TRP A 689 10.09 22.28 6.69
N VAL A 690 9.82 22.70 7.93
CA VAL A 690 9.23 21.84 8.99
C VAL A 690 7.81 22.30 9.34
N GLY A 691 6.84 21.82 8.57
CA GLY A 691 5.42 22.03 8.82
C GLY A 691 4.75 23.11 7.96
N LEU A 692 3.86 23.89 8.59
CA LEU A 692 2.93 24.83 7.95
C LEU A 692 3.51 26.23 7.77
#